data_AF-A0A956KE51-F1
#
_entry.id   AF-A0A956KE51-F1
#
_cell.length_a   1.000
_cell.length_b   1.000
_cell.length_c   1.000
_cell.angle_alpha   90.00
_cell.angle_beta   90.00
_cell.angle_gamma   90.00
#
_symmetry.space_group_name_H-M   'P 1'
#
loop_
_entity.id
_entity.type
_entity.pdbx_description
1 polymer ?
#
loop_
_entity_poly.entity_id
_entity_poly.type
_entity_poly.pdbx_seq_one_letter_code
_entity_poly.pdbx_strand_id
1 'polypeptide(L)'
;MWRVDSDLLAAHGTPVVALSTEPLAERLVALPRDASLRVYAPLISRRQVALLERLDARRLGVMTSTSDGLQLAVGALGWAGERVTVTGPAKPRPLIAAAIEARACVLLESLEEARRVAALASELRRRARVGVRVRLRGDGPRGFLPTDGELTALLELLTGASSLQCVAVFGRCEGEGPLGASALKTSINALFDACPQLDGARLERTLEAPIGPGCDALAELAEALLEAAGSRPGDRGRLALAPGASLLTPCGVLLTEVLDVKESGGRRYCFVDADGERGSPGGEVALEVAPAGGDAREGGDAAVTIIAGRDEVDGRLAEVARFGPIEVGARLLIRGVGAFAPASARARALIDERGALLELVEPAESAYGFESTLMPAARADNPVARSSREFVERLPEVVRASLEASVREQTKARTGVALRLEDELNHLKIIKYIAAIDGLSRVERDGLSALMDRIWLPGQVQEHVLAYDVSRLSVAEVTELLPPGSEHAREIIGDALLVGVLDDLSAREIATIRELGHGFGLADADVDELLANVTGGEPIEEPDEEPRVAGRLRTQLTSGTTLDAATVDALWAVRCDVCDFKRGAEIERERVYFARSLSRAPVVGIFRDANDTPQGLWYASEITRIVEGEHCVLFHVDQLWVRAAYRGDSAMPLSILRYAAGAFRRLWRSRWYIGGVAMPLSYVFLSRWIDKVWTLNQRDIPARERALLEGLVEECLGDRWDRERLRFRTHLLPPPVPTYVLEQPNARTLLAEYESWNPEWRAGWALPMIGEVNVRVMRGLLRRAATRSSRRRRKSR
;
A
#
# COMPACT_ATOMS: atom_id res chain seq x y z
N MET A 1 29.36 -25.83 5.45
CA MET A 1 29.69 -24.45 5.03
C MET A 1 29.38 -24.36 3.54
N TRP A 2 28.45 -23.50 3.11
CA TRP A 2 28.07 -23.39 1.69
C TRP A 2 29.31 -23.13 0.83
N ARG A 3 29.63 -24.05 -0.09
CA ARG A 3 30.55 -23.81 -1.20
C ARG A 3 29.71 -23.66 -2.45
N VAL A 4 29.55 -22.43 -2.92
CA VAL A 4 28.95 -22.19 -4.22
C VAL A 4 30.07 -22.36 -5.23
N ASP A 5 29.96 -23.38 -6.07
CA ASP A 5 30.95 -23.66 -7.10
C ASP A 5 30.98 -22.53 -8.15
N SER A 6 32.18 -22.16 -8.61
CA SER A 6 32.38 -21.31 -9.79
C SER A 6 31.59 -21.80 -11.01
N ASP A 7 31.33 -23.10 -11.10
CA ASP A 7 30.57 -23.72 -12.18
C ASP A 7 29.09 -23.32 -12.15
N LEU A 8 28.49 -23.15 -10.96
CA LEU A 8 27.10 -22.70 -10.81
C LEU A 8 26.93 -21.26 -11.31
N LEU A 9 27.96 -20.42 -11.07
CA LEU A 9 28.06 -19.06 -11.58
C LEU A 9 28.25 -19.01 -13.09
N ALA A 10 29.13 -19.86 -13.62
CA ALA A 10 29.39 -19.94 -15.06
C ALA A 10 28.14 -20.39 -15.84
N ALA A 11 27.33 -21.27 -15.24
CA ALA A 11 26.14 -21.81 -15.88
C ALA A 11 24.91 -20.88 -15.83
N HIS A 12 24.75 -20.08 -14.76
CA HIS A 12 23.48 -19.36 -14.50
C HIS A 12 23.58 -17.84 -14.39
N GLY A 13 24.80 -17.30 -14.26
CA GLY A 13 25.00 -15.88 -14.03
C GLY A 13 24.40 -15.40 -12.69
N THR A 14 24.17 -14.09 -12.59
CA THR A 14 23.59 -13.42 -11.42
C THR A 14 22.44 -12.49 -11.86
N PRO A 15 21.48 -12.18 -10.97
CA PRO A 15 21.32 -12.72 -9.62
C PRO A 15 20.69 -14.12 -9.59
N VAL A 16 21.20 -15.02 -8.73
CA VAL A 16 20.70 -16.40 -8.55
C VAL A 16 20.49 -16.73 -7.08
N VAL A 17 19.40 -17.45 -6.78
CA VAL A 17 19.12 -17.97 -5.43
C VAL A 17 19.36 -19.47 -5.41
N ALA A 18 20.30 -19.90 -4.56
CA ALA A 18 20.57 -21.30 -4.30
C ALA A 18 19.86 -21.74 -3.02
N LEU A 19 19.19 -22.88 -3.05
CA LEU A 19 18.51 -23.48 -1.90
C LEU A 19 19.13 -24.84 -1.54
N SER A 20 19.29 -25.11 -0.25
CA SER A 20 19.78 -26.39 0.29
C SER A 20 18.78 -26.93 1.30
N THR A 21 18.50 -28.22 1.21
CA THR A 21 17.63 -28.95 2.13
C THR A 21 18.33 -29.36 3.41
N GLU A 22 19.67 -29.37 3.43
CA GLU A 22 20.48 -29.86 4.54
C GLU A 22 20.25 -29.07 5.84
N PRO A 23 20.28 -27.71 5.87
CA PRO A 23 20.02 -26.98 7.11
C PRO A 23 18.63 -27.27 7.69
N LEU A 24 17.64 -27.52 6.83
CA LEU A 24 16.31 -27.90 7.27
C LEU A 24 16.30 -29.35 7.78
N ALA A 25 16.93 -30.29 7.07
CA ALA A 25 17.03 -31.68 7.49
C ALA A 25 17.70 -31.83 8.87
N GLU A 26 18.84 -31.15 9.09
CA GLU A 26 19.54 -31.14 10.38
C GLU A 26 18.63 -30.67 11.51
N ARG A 27 17.92 -29.56 11.30
CA ARG A 27 16.96 -29.02 12.27
C ARG A 27 15.82 -29.98 12.55
N LEU A 28 15.29 -30.64 11.53
CA LEU A 28 14.20 -31.60 11.70
C LEU A 28 14.65 -32.88 12.40
N VAL A 29 15.90 -33.29 12.23
CA VAL A 29 16.50 -34.43 12.93
C VAL A 29 16.72 -34.10 14.41
N ALA A 30 17.10 -32.87 14.73
CA ALA A 30 17.30 -32.40 16.10
C ALA A 30 15.99 -32.27 16.91
N LEU A 31 14.83 -32.21 16.25
CA LEU A 31 13.54 -32.14 16.93
C LEU A 31 13.23 -33.44 17.70
N PRO A 32 12.65 -33.33 18.92
CA PRO A 32 12.12 -34.48 19.65
C PRO A 32 11.18 -35.33 18.78
N ARG A 33 11.35 -36.66 18.83
CA ARG A 33 10.50 -37.62 18.10
C ARG A 33 9.20 -37.91 18.85
N ASP A 34 8.50 -36.87 19.27
CA ASP A 34 7.19 -37.00 19.92
C ASP A 34 6.06 -36.93 18.88
N ALA A 35 5.12 -37.89 18.93
CA ALA A 35 4.00 -37.95 17.99
C ALA A 35 2.94 -36.85 18.23
N SER A 36 2.97 -36.21 19.40
CA SER A 36 2.10 -35.08 19.74
C SER A 36 2.61 -33.75 19.19
N LEU A 37 3.90 -33.65 18.84
CA LEU A 37 4.54 -32.44 18.33
C LEU A 37 4.46 -32.35 16.79
N ARG A 38 3.97 -31.22 16.29
CA ARG A 38 3.99 -30.84 14.88
C ARG A 38 4.84 -29.58 14.68
N VAL A 39 5.47 -29.45 13.51
CA VAL A 39 6.15 -28.22 13.12
C VAL A 39 5.56 -27.72 11.81
N TYR A 40 5.14 -26.45 11.77
CA TYR A 40 4.60 -25.80 10.58
C TYR A 40 5.71 -25.05 9.84
N ALA A 41 5.93 -25.41 8.57
CA ALA A 41 6.77 -24.65 7.67
C ALA A 41 5.94 -23.53 7.00
N PRO A 42 6.48 -22.30 6.86
CA PRO A 42 5.82 -21.28 6.07
C PRO A 42 5.90 -21.64 4.58
N LEU A 43 4.78 -21.53 3.88
CA LEU A 43 4.68 -21.64 2.43
C LEU A 43 4.14 -20.33 1.86
N ILE A 44 5.07 -19.45 1.56
CA ILE A 44 4.85 -18.09 1.07
C ILE A 44 5.18 -18.02 -0.43
N SER A 45 6.00 -18.95 -0.94
CA SER A 45 6.35 -18.96 -2.36
C SER A 45 6.56 -20.38 -2.92
N ARG A 46 6.43 -20.51 -4.24
CA ARG A 46 6.78 -21.73 -4.99
C ARG A 46 8.22 -22.19 -4.76
N ARG A 47 9.15 -21.31 -4.35
CA ARG A 47 10.55 -21.66 -4.05
C ARG A 47 10.64 -22.69 -2.92
N GLN A 48 9.75 -22.57 -1.95
CA GLN A 48 9.73 -23.40 -0.75
C GLN A 48 9.09 -24.76 -1.00
N VAL A 49 8.25 -24.88 -2.04
CA VAL A 49 7.64 -26.15 -2.46
C VAL A 49 8.73 -27.18 -2.76
N ALA A 50 9.68 -26.84 -3.63
CA ALA A 50 10.73 -27.78 -4.03
C ALA A 50 11.65 -28.20 -2.87
N LEU A 51 11.87 -27.31 -1.90
CA LEU A 51 12.56 -27.62 -0.65
C LEU A 51 11.78 -28.65 0.18
N LEU A 52 10.46 -28.45 0.30
CA LEU A 52 9.57 -29.29 1.09
C LEU A 52 9.23 -30.63 0.42
N GLU A 53 9.23 -30.71 -0.91
CA GLU A 53 9.05 -31.96 -1.67
C GLU A 53 10.15 -32.97 -1.42
N ARG A 54 11.39 -32.48 -1.32
CA ARG A 54 12.59 -33.32 -1.21
C ARG A 54 12.85 -33.83 0.19
N LEU A 55 12.33 -33.15 1.19
CA LEU A 55 12.37 -33.62 2.56
C LEU A 55 11.25 -34.65 2.74
N ASP A 56 11.44 -35.64 3.63
CA ASP A 56 10.33 -36.44 4.17
C ASP A 56 9.48 -35.55 5.11
N ALA A 57 8.95 -34.48 4.53
CA ALA A 57 8.17 -33.44 5.17
C ALA A 57 6.79 -33.95 5.59
N ARG A 58 6.53 -35.26 5.55
CA ARG A 58 5.31 -35.89 6.06
C ARG A 58 5.07 -35.60 7.55
N ARG A 59 6.10 -35.16 8.27
CA ARG A 59 6.01 -34.71 9.68
C ARG A 59 5.67 -33.23 9.84
N LEU A 60 5.73 -32.43 8.78
CA LEU A 60 5.46 -30.99 8.81
C LEU A 60 3.98 -30.65 8.62
N GLY A 61 3.52 -29.57 9.22
CA GLY A 61 2.38 -28.81 8.70
C GLY A 61 2.89 -27.71 7.76
N VAL A 62 1.98 -27.08 7.01
CA VAL A 62 2.29 -25.88 6.23
C VAL A 62 1.37 -24.75 6.63
N MET A 63 1.93 -23.56 6.74
CA MET A 63 1.18 -22.32 6.92
C MET A 63 1.31 -21.45 5.70
N THR A 64 0.20 -20.97 5.15
CA THR A 64 0.19 -20.09 3.99
C THR A 64 -0.80 -18.95 4.16
N SER A 65 -0.58 -17.85 3.45
CA SER A 65 -1.48 -16.70 3.45
C SER A 65 -2.07 -16.40 2.07
N THR A 66 -1.89 -17.31 1.10
CA THR A 66 -2.29 -17.10 -0.30
C THR A 66 -3.01 -18.32 -0.86
N SER A 67 -3.86 -18.09 -1.87
CA SER A 67 -4.56 -19.16 -2.60
C SER A 67 -3.58 -20.08 -3.31
N ASP A 68 -2.54 -19.51 -3.93
CA ASP A 68 -1.48 -20.26 -4.58
C ASP A 68 -0.76 -21.19 -3.61
N GLY A 69 -0.41 -20.70 -2.41
CA GLY A 69 0.24 -21.54 -1.41
C GLY A 69 -0.64 -22.69 -0.95
N LEU A 70 -1.96 -22.45 -0.79
CA LEU A 70 -2.92 -23.51 -0.48
C LEU A 70 -3.02 -24.54 -1.62
N GLN A 71 -3.13 -24.08 -2.86
CA GLN A 71 -3.21 -24.95 -4.04
C GLN A 71 -1.92 -25.76 -4.25
N LEU A 72 -0.76 -25.16 -4.01
CA LEU A 72 0.53 -25.85 -4.05
C LEU A 72 0.61 -26.91 -2.96
N ALA A 73 0.20 -26.60 -1.74
CA ALA A 73 0.23 -27.57 -0.64
C ALA A 73 -0.71 -28.74 -0.88
N VAL A 74 -1.96 -28.49 -1.25
CA VAL A 74 -2.97 -29.55 -1.38
C VAL A 74 -2.88 -30.26 -2.72
N GLY A 75 -2.67 -29.52 -3.80
CA GLY A 75 -2.61 -30.04 -5.17
C GLY A 75 -1.24 -30.58 -5.52
N ALA A 76 -0.21 -29.73 -5.59
CA ALA A 76 1.11 -30.11 -6.10
C ALA A 76 1.86 -31.05 -5.14
N LEU A 77 1.88 -30.71 -3.85
CA LEU A 77 2.55 -31.53 -2.83
C LEU A 77 1.71 -32.73 -2.37
N GLY A 78 0.42 -32.76 -2.70
CA GLY A 78 -0.52 -33.79 -2.25
C GLY A 78 -0.70 -33.84 -0.72
N TRP A 79 -0.49 -32.73 -0.01
CA TRP A 79 -0.66 -32.71 1.44
C TRP A 79 -2.15 -32.74 1.80
N ALA A 80 -2.48 -33.55 2.80
CA ALA A 80 -3.80 -33.53 3.39
C ALA A 80 -4.09 -32.12 3.93
N GLY A 81 -5.23 -31.53 3.56
CA GLY A 81 -5.57 -30.17 3.99
C GLY A 81 -5.62 -30.02 5.51
N GLU A 82 -5.85 -31.11 6.23
CA GLU A 82 -5.75 -31.15 7.70
C GLU A 82 -4.37 -30.78 8.27
N ARG A 83 -3.34 -30.73 7.42
CA ARG A 83 -1.96 -30.30 7.72
C ARG A 83 -1.64 -28.89 7.20
N VAL A 84 -2.60 -28.24 6.57
CA VAL A 84 -2.47 -26.89 6.01
C VAL A 84 -3.26 -25.92 6.87
N THR A 85 -2.63 -24.80 7.20
CA THR A 85 -3.24 -23.69 7.93
C THR A 85 -3.15 -22.42 7.09
N VAL A 86 -4.27 -21.72 6.92
CA VAL A 86 -4.37 -20.45 6.21
C VAL A 86 -4.40 -19.30 7.21
N THR A 87 -3.47 -18.35 7.11
CA THR A 87 -3.26 -17.20 8.01
C THR A 87 -3.29 -15.86 7.26
N GLY A 88 -3.36 -14.73 7.98
CA GLY A 88 -3.32 -13.38 7.42
C GLY A 88 -4.51 -12.50 7.82
N PRO A 89 -4.35 -11.19 7.97
CA PRO A 89 -5.36 -10.33 8.60
C PRO A 89 -6.58 -10.01 7.73
N ALA A 90 -6.48 -10.24 6.42
CA ALA A 90 -7.51 -9.88 5.45
C ALA A 90 -7.67 -10.99 4.40
N LYS A 91 -8.01 -12.21 4.83
CA LYS A 91 -8.20 -13.34 3.91
C LYS A 91 -9.38 -13.04 2.97
N PRO A 92 -9.17 -13.05 1.64
CA PRO A 92 -10.26 -12.83 0.69
C PRO A 92 -11.20 -14.04 0.67
N ARG A 93 -12.46 -13.81 0.32
CA ARG A 93 -13.51 -14.85 0.28
C ARG A 93 -13.11 -16.09 -0.54
N PRO A 94 -12.49 -15.99 -1.73
CA PRO A 94 -12.03 -17.17 -2.49
C PRO A 94 -11.01 -18.04 -1.74
N LEU A 95 -10.08 -17.42 -0.99
CA LEU A 95 -9.11 -18.16 -0.19
C LEU A 95 -9.79 -18.93 0.96
N ILE A 96 -10.77 -18.29 1.62
CA ILE A 96 -11.53 -18.95 2.69
C ILE A 96 -12.35 -20.12 2.12
N ALA A 97 -13.01 -19.95 0.97
CA ALA A 97 -13.77 -21.02 0.31
C ALA A 97 -12.87 -22.22 0.00
N ALA A 98 -11.74 -21.98 -0.68
CA ALA A 98 -10.78 -23.01 -1.04
C ALA A 98 -10.24 -23.74 0.21
N ALA A 99 -9.99 -23.00 1.30
CA ALA A 99 -9.53 -23.60 2.56
C ALA A 99 -10.58 -24.53 3.17
N ILE A 100 -11.85 -24.15 3.16
CA ILE A 100 -12.96 -24.97 3.66
C ILE A 100 -13.11 -26.25 2.82
N GLU A 101 -13.06 -26.12 1.49
CA GLU A 101 -13.16 -27.25 0.57
C GLU A 101 -12.00 -28.24 0.74
N ALA A 102 -10.78 -27.71 0.87
CA ALA A 102 -9.58 -28.50 1.14
C ALA A 102 -9.53 -29.09 2.55
N ARG A 103 -10.44 -28.69 3.46
CA ARG A 103 -10.40 -29.02 4.90
C ARG A 103 -9.13 -28.48 5.61
N ALA A 104 -8.59 -27.38 5.11
CA ALA A 104 -7.53 -26.62 5.76
C ALA A 104 -8.05 -25.88 6.99
N CYS A 105 -7.15 -25.62 7.95
CA CYS A 105 -7.45 -24.81 9.12
C CYS A 105 -7.43 -23.32 8.75
N VAL A 106 -8.54 -22.60 8.87
CA VAL A 106 -8.56 -21.14 8.73
C VAL A 106 -8.24 -20.52 10.08
N LEU A 107 -7.09 -19.83 10.18
CA LEU A 107 -6.69 -19.15 11.42
C LEU A 107 -7.41 -17.81 11.55
N LEU A 108 -8.33 -17.72 12.50
CA LEU A 108 -9.16 -16.55 12.76
C LEU A 108 -8.35 -15.48 13.51
N GLU A 109 -8.33 -14.28 12.95
CA GLU A 109 -7.64 -13.11 13.53
C GLU A 109 -8.62 -12.04 14.02
N SER A 110 -9.89 -12.11 13.63
CA SER A 110 -10.94 -11.19 14.11
C SER A 110 -12.31 -11.87 14.22
N LEU A 111 -13.21 -11.26 15.00
CA LEU A 111 -14.60 -11.69 15.10
C LEU A 111 -15.32 -11.61 13.74
N GLU A 112 -15.03 -10.57 12.96
CA GLU A 112 -15.66 -10.37 11.66
C GLU A 112 -15.22 -11.43 10.64
N GLU A 113 -13.93 -11.81 10.66
CA GLU A 113 -13.46 -12.94 9.87
C GLU A 113 -14.18 -14.24 10.27
N ALA A 114 -14.37 -14.49 11.56
CA ALA A 114 -15.07 -15.68 12.03
C ALA A 114 -16.52 -15.73 11.54
N ARG A 115 -17.24 -14.60 11.51
CA ARG A 115 -18.59 -14.51 10.93
C ARG A 115 -18.59 -14.81 9.44
N ARG A 116 -17.64 -14.24 8.68
CA ARG A 116 -17.49 -14.53 7.24
C ARG A 116 -17.23 -16.01 6.99
N VAL A 117 -16.34 -16.63 7.77
CA VAL A 117 -16.04 -18.07 7.67
C VAL A 117 -17.28 -18.91 7.99
N ALA A 118 -18.04 -18.57 9.04
CA ALA A 118 -19.26 -19.28 9.41
C ALA A 118 -20.36 -19.21 8.33
N ALA A 119 -20.55 -18.01 7.75
CA ALA A 119 -21.50 -17.80 6.65
C ALA A 119 -21.10 -18.63 5.42
N LEU A 120 -19.84 -18.52 4.99
CA LEU A 120 -19.34 -19.24 3.82
C LEU A 120 -19.33 -20.75 4.01
N ALA A 121 -18.99 -21.25 5.20
CA ALA A 121 -19.09 -22.67 5.54
C ALA A 121 -20.53 -23.19 5.41
N SER A 122 -21.51 -22.39 5.86
CA SER A 122 -22.92 -22.74 5.78
C SER A 122 -23.41 -22.77 4.33
N GLU A 123 -23.00 -21.78 3.53
CA GLU A 123 -23.27 -21.70 2.09
C GLU A 123 -22.71 -22.91 1.33
N LEU A 124 -21.45 -23.26 1.58
CA LEU A 124 -20.78 -24.42 1.00
C LEU A 124 -21.28 -25.76 1.56
N ARG A 125 -22.16 -25.73 2.58
CA ARG A 125 -22.66 -26.90 3.32
C ARG A 125 -21.52 -27.78 3.84
N ARG A 126 -20.45 -27.15 4.32
CA ARG A 126 -19.29 -27.82 4.93
C ARG A 126 -19.02 -27.25 6.31
N ARG A 127 -18.33 -28.04 7.14
CA ARG A 127 -17.85 -27.56 8.43
C ARG A 127 -16.44 -27.02 8.27
N ALA A 128 -16.24 -25.72 8.52
CA ALA A 128 -14.93 -25.09 8.47
C ALA A 128 -14.09 -25.51 9.68
N ARG A 129 -12.85 -25.94 9.43
CA ARG A 129 -11.86 -26.11 10.48
C ARG A 129 -11.23 -24.76 10.76
N VAL A 130 -11.26 -24.33 12.02
CA VAL A 130 -10.77 -23.02 12.40
C VAL A 130 -9.79 -23.10 13.56
N GLY A 131 -8.79 -22.22 13.54
CA GLY A 131 -7.91 -21.95 14.68
C GLY A 131 -8.17 -20.55 15.19
N VAL A 132 -7.90 -20.27 16.46
CA VAL A 132 -8.00 -18.91 17.02
C VAL A 132 -6.61 -18.37 17.29
N ARG A 133 -6.28 -17.19 16.76
CA ARG A 133 -5.02 -16.52 17.06
C ARG A 133 -5.17 -15.66 18.31
N VAL A 134 -4.38 -15.94 19.35
CA VAL A 134 -4.39 -15.22 20.62
C VAL A 134 -3.06 -14.53 20.87
N ARG A 135 -3.11 -13.38 21.55
CA ARG A 135 -1.91 -12.66 22.00
C ARG A 135 -1.43 -13.26 23.32
N LEU A 136 -0.15 -13.62 23.39
CA LEU A 136 0.43 -14.20 24.61
C LEU A 136 1.09 -13.16 25.53
N ARG A 137 1.60 -12.01 25.00
CA ARG A 137 2.15 -10.84 25.74
C ARG A 137 2.67 -9.74 24.81
N GLY A 138 2.64 -8.47 25.27
CA GLY A 138 3.28 -7.28 24.67
C GLY A 138 2.55 -5.96 25.04
N ASP A 139 3.27 -4.93 25.52
CA ASP A 139 2.72 -3.58 25.83
C ASP A 139 2.57 -2.70 24.57
N GLY A 140 2.78 -3.28 23.38
CA GLY A 140 2.77 -2.56 22.11
C GLY A 140 1.36 -2.43 21.52
N PRO A 141 0.92 -1.24 21.09
CA PRO A 141 -0.32 -1.09 20.35
C PRO A 141 -0.07 -1.49 18.88
N ARG A 142 0.06 -2.78 18.56
CA ARG A 142 0.30 -3.22 17.17
C ARG A 142 -0.03 -4.70 16.98
N GLY A 143 -1.20 -5.00 16.41
CA GLY A 143 -1.51 -6.31 15.85
C GLY A 143 -3.00 -6.47 15.56
N PHE A 144 -3.31 -7.16 14.46
CA PHE A 144 -4.68 -7.49 14.02
C PHE A 144 -5.33 -8.60 14.88
N LEU A 145 -4.96 -8.71 16.16
CA LEU A 145 -5.41 -9.79 17.05
C LEU A 145 -6.64 -9.37 17.85
N PRO A 146 -7.52 -10.31 18.24
CA PRO A 146 -8.69 -10.00 19.06
C PRO A 146 -8.29 -9.43 20.42
N THR A 147 -8.99 -8.39 20.86
CA THR A 147 -9.04 -7.94 22.25
C THR A 147 -9.71 -9.00 23.15
N ASP A 148 -9.59 -8.90 24.47
CA ASP A 148 -10.24 -9.84 25.40
C ASP A 148 -11.76 -9.93 25.20
N GLY A 149 -12.39 -8.78 24.89
CA GLY A 149 -13.82 -8.72 24.57
C GLY A 149 -14.16 -9.42 23.25
N GLU A 150 -13.35 -9.21 22.21
CA GLU A 150 -13.51 -9.89 20.92
C GLU A 150 -13.23 -11.39 21.02
N LEU A 151 -12.27 -11.80 21.85
CA LEU A 151 -11.98 -13.20 22.11
C LEU A 151 -13.19 -13.88 22.77
N THR A 152 -13.82 -13.24 23.74
CA THR A 152 -15.05 -13.76 24.38
C THR A 152 -16.16 -13.97 23.34
N ALA A 153 -16.43 -12.94 22.53
CA ALA A 153 -17.44 -13.02 21.47
C ALA A 153 -17.10 -14.08 20.40
N LEU A 154 -15.81 -14.25 20.09
CA LEU A 154 -15.32 -15.27 19.18
C LEU A 154 -15.57 -16.68 19.74
N LEU A 155 -15.31 -16.89 21.02
CA LEU A 155 -15.56 -18.17 21.70
C LEU A 155 -17.06 -18.52 21.75
N GLU A 156 -17.92 -17.52 22.02
CA GLU A 156 -19.37 -17.68 21.94
C GLU A 156 -19.82 -18.08 20.52
N LEU A 157 -19.27 -17.45 19.48
CA LEU A 157 -19.55 -17.81 18.10
C LEU A 157 -19.08 -19.24 17.78
N LEU A 158 -17.88 -19.63 18.22
CA LEU A 158 -17.32 -20.95 17.97
C LEU A 158 -18.09 -22.08 18.66
N THR A 159 -18.69 -21.80 19.83
CA THR A 159 -19.53 -22.76 20.56
C THR A 159 -20.94 -22.83 19.98
N GLY A 160 -21.49 -21.72 19.49
CA GLY A 160 -22.84 -21.66 18.91
C GLY A 160 -22.94 -22.08 17.44
N ALA A 161 -21.90 -21.90 16.63
CA ALA A 161 -21.95 -22.16 15.19
C ALA A 161 -21.61 -23.63 14.86
N SER A 162 -22.61 -24.41 14.45
CA SER A 162 -22.41 -25.80 13.99
C SER A 162 -21.57 -25.91 12.71
N SER A 163 -21.51 -24.83 11.92
CA SER A 163 -20.69 -24.71 10.71
C SER A 163 -19.20 -24.53 11.01
N LEU A 164 -18.81 -24.27 12.26
CA LEU A 164 -17.41 -24.13 12.68
C LEU A 164 -16.94 -25.33 13.51
N GLN A 165 -15.67 -25.69 13.35
CA GLN A 165 -14.96 -26.65 14.17
C GLN A 165 -13.65 -26.01 14.64
N CYS A 166 -13.61 -25.55 15.89
CA CYS A 166 -12.36 -25.13 16.50
C CYS A 166 -11.42 -26.35 16.64
N VAL A 167 -10.26 -26.30 15.97
CA VAL A 167 -9.27 -27.39 15.98
C VAL A 167 -7.94 -26.95 16.59
N ALA A 168 -7.71 -25.65 16.76
CA ALA A 168 -6.43 -25.14 17.24
C ALA A 168 -6.51 -23.76 17.92
N VAL A 169 -5.54 -23.48 18.78
CA VAL A 169 -5.25 -22.15 19.32
C VAL A 169 -3.81 -21.81 18.98
N PHE A 170 -3.59 -20.67 18.34
CA PHE A 170 -2.29 -20.17 17.94
C PHE A 170 -1.91 -18.99 18.83
N GLY A 171 -0.95 -19.20 19.71
CA GLY A 171 -0.42 -18.13 20.53
C GLY A 171 0.76 -17.45 19.85
N ARG A 172 0.62 -16.15 19.57
CA ARG A 172 1.71 -15.34 19.02
C ARG A 172 2.49 -14.67 20.15
N CYS A 173 3.80 -14.89 20.17
CA CYS A 173 4.70 -14.09 20.98
C CYS A 173 5.08 -12.81 20.22
N GLU A 174 4.85 -11.64 20.82
CA GLU A 174 5.30 -10.36 20.26
C GLU A 174 6.67 -9.98 20.84
N GLY A 175 7.55 -9.44 20.00
CA GLY A 175 8.91 -9.01 20.36
C GLY A 175 9.82 -8.89 19.13
N GLU A 176 10.61 -7.84 19.06
CA GLU A 176 11.71 -7.70 18.08
C GLU A 176 12.89 -8.54 18.58
N GLY A 177 13.11 -9.71 17.97
CA GLY A 177 14.27 -10.57 18.25
C GLY A 177 13.93 -11.93 18.90
N PRO A 178 14.96 -12.79 19.05
CA PRO A 178 14.80 -14.12 19.64
C PRO A 178 14.31 -14.02 21.09
N LEU A 179 13.25 -14.76 21.41
CA LEU A 179 12.76 -14.85 22.78
C LEU A 179 13.77 -15.59 23.65
N GLY A 180 14.15 -14.99 24.79
CA GLY A 180 14.88 -15.71 25.82
C GLY A 180 14.03 -16.82 26.45
N ALA A 181 14.67 -17.87 26.97
CA ALA A 181 14.01 -19.05 27.55
C ALA A 181 12.92 -18.71 28.60
N SER A 182 13.12 -17.68 29.42
CA SER A 182 12.12 -17.23 30.41
C SER A 182 10.87 -16.60 29.79
N ALA A 183 11.05 -15.78 28.75
CA ALA A 183 9.93 -15.16 28.02
C ALA A 183 9.12 -16.26 27.32
N LEU A 184 9.83 -17.21 26.74
CA LEU A 184 9.25 -18.37 26.09
C LEU A 184 8.42 -19.23 27.05
N LYS A 185 8.97 -19.65 28.20
CA LYS A 185 8.25 -20.44 29.21
C LYS A 185 6.98 -19.74 29.68
N THR A 186 7.03 -18.41 29.79
CA THR A 186 5.87 -17.62 30.18
C THR A 186 4.80 -17.58 29.10
N SER A 187 5.19 -17.39 27.84
CA SER A 187 4.28 -17.44 26.69
C SER A 187 3.62 -18.81 26.54
N ILE A 188 4.40 -19.88 26.71
CA ILE A 188 3.86 -21.25 26.70
C ILE A 188 2.79 -21.38 27.79
N ASN A 189 3.07 -20.97 29.02
CA ASN A 189 2.07 -21.02 30.08
C ASN A 189 0.81 -20.20 29.76
N ALA A 190 0.96 -18.98 29.24
CA ALA A 190 -0.16 -18.15 28.81
C ALA A 190 -1.00 -18.82 27.71
N LEU A 191 -0.37 -19.53 26.77
CA LEU A 191 -1.06 -20.27 25.71
C LEU A 191 -1.96 -21.35 26.30
N PHE A 192 -1.46 -22.10 27.28
CA PHE A 192 -2.27 -23.11 27.96
C PHE A 192 -3.35 -22.48 28.86
N ASP A 193 -3.08 -21.33 29.48
CA ASP A 193 -4.02 -20.63 30.36
C ASP A 193 -5.15 -19.92 29.59
N ALA A 194 -4.97 -19.65 28.30
CA ALA A 194 -6.02 -19.13 27.40
C ALA A 194 -7.00 -20.23 26.95
N CYS A 195 -6.62 -21.51 27.05
CA CYS A 195 -7.42 -22.65 26.61
C CYS A 195 -8.52 -23.21 27.55
N PRO A 196 -8.60 -22.93 28.88
CA PRO A 196 -9.60 -23.54 29.75
C PRO A 196 -11.04 -23.24 29.32
N GLN A 197 -11.27 -22.11 28.64
CA GLN A 197 -12.59 -21.73 28.14
C GLN A 197 -13.03 -22.52 26.90
N LEU A 198 -12.12 -23.30 26.30
CA LEU A 198 -12.37 -24.18 25.15
C LEU A 198 -12.43 -25.66 25.55
N ASP A 199 -12.53 -25.96 26.86
CA ASP A 199 -12.46 -27.30 27.42
C ASP A 199 -13.53 -28.23 26.84
N GLY A 200 -13.09 -29.25 26.11
CA GLY A 200 -13.94 -30.26 25.49
C GLY A 200 -13.34 -30.88 24.23
N ALA A 201 -12.40 -30.18 23.57
CA ALA A 201 -11.79 -30.65 22.32
C ALA A 201 -10.29 -30.94 22.47
N ARG A 202 -9.82 -31.98 21.76
CA ARG A 202 -8.40 -32.28 21.52
C ARG A 202 -7.79 -31.21 20.61
N LEU A 203 -7.72 -29.97 21.08
CA LEU A 203 -7.20 -28.85 20.32
C LEU A 203 -5.70 -28.98 20.12
N GLU A 204 -5.22 -28.51 18.98
CA GLU A 204 -3.80 -28.27 18.74
C GLU A 204 -3.41 -26.92 19.35
N ARG A 205 -2.35 -26.89 20.15
CA ARG A 205 -1.78 -25.66 20.70
C ARG A 205 -0.54 -25.32 19.91
N THR A 206 -0.64 -24.28 19.10
CA THR A 206 0.44 -23.81 18.26
C THR A 206 1.10 -22.60 18.88
N LEU A 207 2.40 -22.67 19.08
CA LEU A 207 3.20 -21.50 19.44
C LEU A 207 3.83 -20.89 18.19
N GLU A 208 3.45 -19.66 17.89
CA GLU A 208 4.09 -18.83 16.87
C GLU A 208 5.17 -17.96 17.53
N ALA A 209 6.43 -18.31 17.31
CA ALA A 209 7.57 -17.61 17.88
C ALA A 209 8.52 -17.18 16.76
N PRO A 210 8.90 -15.89 16.68
CA PRO A 210 10.02 -15.48 15.85
C PRO A 210 11.30 -16.07 16.46
N ILE A 211 11.83 -17.12 15.83
CA ILE A 211 13.12 -17.68 16.22
C ILE A 211 14.19 -16.88 15.49
N GLY A 212 15.22 -16.41 16.20
CA GLY A 212 16.36 -15.76 15.57
C GLY A 212 17.14 -16.73 14.66
N PRO A 213 18.01 -16.23 13.77
CA PRO A 213 18.93 -17.08 13.00
C PRO A 213 19.94 -17.76 13.95
N GLY A 214 19.70 -19.03 14.27
CA GLY A 214 20.57 -19.91 15.08
C GLY A 214 19.86 -21.23 15.36
N CYS A 215 20.53 -22.38 15.14
CA CYS A 215 19.88 -23.70 15.05
C CYS A 215 19.41 -24.31 16.38
N ASP A 216 19.95 -23.89 17.52
CA ASP A 216 19.69 -24.58 18.80
C ASP A 216 18.32 -24.24 19.40
N ALA A 217 17.80 -23.05 19.09
CA ALA A 217 16.56 -22.56 19.69
C ALA A 217 15.30 -23.36 19.29
N LEU A 218 15.27 -24.05 18.13
CA LEU A 218 14.07 -24.79 17.70
C LEU A 218 13.88 -26.10 18.50
N ALA A 219 14.97 -26.84 18.76
CA ALA A 219 14.91 -28.06 19.56
C ALA A 219 14.61 -27.73 21.03
N GLU A 220 15.29 -26.72 21.59
CA GLU A 220 15.00 -26.21 22.94
C GLU A 220 13.55 -25.75 23.09
N LEU A 221 13.01 -25.07 22.07
CA LEU A 221 11.62 -24.64 22.02
C LEU A 221 10.64 -25.82 22.04
N ALA A 222 10.95 -26.86 21.28
CA ALA A 222 10.16 -28.09 21.25
C ALA A 222 10.19 -28.81 22.60
N GLU A 223 11.36 -28.94 23.21
CA GLU A 223 11.53 -29.55 24.53
C GLU A 223 10.79 -28.75 25.62
N ALA A 224 10.92 -27.43 25.64
CA ALA A 224 10.23 -26.57 26.60
C ALA A 224 8.70 -26.66 26.43
N LEU A 225 8.20 -26.77 25.20
CA LEU A 225 6.78 -26.94 24.94
C LEU A 225 6.27 -28.31 25.42
N LEU A 226 7.05 -29.37 25.20
CA LEU A 226 6.74 -30.72 25.68
C LEU A 226 6.79 -30.82 27.21
N GLU A 227 7.79 -30.21 27.86
CA GLU A 227 7.92 -30.16 29.32
C GLU A 227 6.72 -29.44 29.95
N ALA A 228 6.35 -28.28 29.39
CA ALA A 228 5.20 -27.52 29.87
C ALA A 228 3.88 -28.31 29.72
N ALA A 229 3.71 -29.02 28.60
CA ALA A 229 2.54 -29.88 28.39
C ALA A 229 2.51 -31.05 29.40
N GLY A 230 3.65 -31.70 29.65
CA GLY A 230 3.78 -32.81 30.60
C GLY A 230 3.46 -32.41 32.05
N SER A 231 3.68 -31.13 32.41
CA SER A 231 3.36 -30.60 33.74
C SER A 231 1.86 -30.38 33.99
N ARG A 232 0.99 -30.54 32.98
CA ARG A 232 -0.46 -30.30 33.04
C ARG A 232 -1.26 -31.59 32.81
N PRO A 233 -1.40 -32.46 33.84
CA PRO A 233 -2.05 -33.75 33.69
C PRO A 233 -3.52 -33.62 33.27
N GLY A 234 -3.91 -34.35 32.21
CA GLY A 234 -5.26 -34.32 31.62
C GLY A 234 -5.31 -33.65 30.26
N ASP A 235 -4.30 -32.83 29.94
CA ASP A 235 -4.19 -32.18 28.64
C ASP A 235 -3.66 -33.14 27.58
N ARG A 236 -4.52 -33.54 26.64
CA ARG A 236 -4.20 -34.47 25.54
C ARG A 236 -4.19 -33.81 24.17
N GLY A 237 -4.08 -32.48 24.14
CA GLY A 237 -3.98 -31.71 22.90
C GLY A 237 -2.71 -32.05 22.10
N ARG A 238 -2.75 -31.78 20.79
CA ARG A 238 -1.52 -31.78 19.98
C ARG A 238 -0.74 -30.50 20.28
N LEU A 239 0.57 -30.55 20.17
CA LEU A 239 1.44 -29.39 20.29
C LEU A 239 1.98 -29.06 18.91
N ALA A 240 2.11 -27.77 18.63
CA ALA A 240 2.67 -27.32 17.37
C ALA A 240 3.60 -26.13 17.54
N LEU A 241 4.60 -26.07 16.67
CA LEU A 241 5.48 -24.92 16.52
C LEU A 241 5.32 -24.32 15.13
N ALA A 242 5.19 -23.00 15.08
CA ALA A 242 5.19 -22.22 13.86
C ALA A 242 6.38 -21.23 13.91
N PRO A 243 7.61 -21.71 13.64
CA PRO A 243 8.84 -20.90 13.71
C PRO A 243 8.90 -19.77 12.67
N GLY A 244 7.96 -19.76 11.71
CA GLY A 244 7.92 -18.78 10.63
C GLY A 244 9.15 -18.85 9.73
N ALA A 245 9.57 -17.70 9.23
CA ALA A 245 10.68 -17.57 8.28
C ALA A 245 11.99 -18.18 8.78
N SER A 246 12.23 -18.14 10.09
CA SER A 246 13.45 -18.63 10.72
C SER A 246 13.82 -20.07 10.36
N LEU A 247 12.81 -20.92 10.09
CA LEU A 247 13.01 -22.31 9.68
C LEU A 247 13.70 -22.41 8.32
N LEU A 248 13.33 -21.53 7.39
CA LEU A 248 13.75 -21.57 5.99
C LEU A 248 14.88 -20.58 5.68
N THR A 249 15.05 -19.52 6.47
CA THR A 249 16.11 -18.51 6.32
C THR A 249 17.49 -19.13 5.99
N PRO A 250 18.03 -20.12 6.75
CA PRO A 250 19.35 -20.67 6.48
C PRO A 250 19.42 -21.58 5.25
N CYS A 251 18.27 -21.96 4.68
CA CYS A 251 18.19 -22.84 3.53
C CYS A 251 18.51 -22.12 2.23
N GLY A 252 18.71 -20.80 2.24
CA GLY A 252 18.92 -20.03 1.01
C GLY A 252 20.11 -19.10 1.05
N VAL A 253 20.75 -19.02 -0.10
CA VAL A 253 21.85 -18.12 -0.41
C VAL A 253 21.52 -17.37 -1.70
N LEU A 254 21.70 -16.06 -1.70
CA LEU A 254 21.62 -15.21 -2.88
C LEU A 254 23.04 -14.91 -3.36
N LEU A 255 23.25 -15.07 -4.64
CA LEU A 255 24.48 -14.74 -5.31
C LEU A 255 24.21 -13.65 -6.33
N THR A 256 24.96 -12.56 -6.20
CA THR A 256 24.69 -11.30 -6.91
C THR A 256 26.00 -10.64 -7.32
N GLU A 257 25.99 -9.88 -8.39
CA GLU A 257 27.15 -9.14 -8.90
C GLU A 257 27.04 -7.66 -8.53
N VAL A 258 28.18 -7.07 -8.14
CA VAL A 258 28.31 -5.65 -7.82
C VAL A 258 28.35 -4.84 -9.10
N LEU A 259 27.33 -4.02 -9.31
CA LEU A 259 27.18 -3.14 -10.46
C LEU A 259 27.88 -1.80 -10.27
N ASP A 260 27.85 -1.25 -9.04
CA ASP A 260 28.45 0.04 -8.73
C ASP A 260 28.80 0.14 -7.23
N VAL A 261 29.81 0.95 -6.91
CA VAL A 261 30.24 1.23 -5.53
C VAL A 261 30.39 2.73 -5.34
N LYS A 262 29.66 3.29 -4.37
CA LYS A 262 29.64 4.72 -4.09
C LYS A 262 29.89 5.02 -2.62
N GLU A 263 30.74 6.00 -2.33
CA GLU A 263 30.90 6.53 -0.98
C GLU A 263 30.07 7.80 -0.81
N SER A 264 29.25 7.86 0.24
CA SER A 264 28.40 9.02 0.54
C SER A 264 28.09 9.08 2.03
N GLY A 265 28.32 10.24 2.66
CA GLY A 265 27.98 10.46 4.07
C GLY A 265 28.67 9.51 5.06
N GLY A 266 29.91 9.10 4.78
CA GLY A 266 30.65 8.14 5.62
C GLY A 266 30.18 6.69 5.51
N ARG A 267 29.33 6.38 4.52
CA ARG A 267 28.87 5.02 4.21
C ARG A 267 29.30 4.64 2.80
N ARG A 268 29.52 3.34 2.61
CA ARG A 268 29.72 2.73 1.28
C ARG A 268 28.39 2.14 0.82
N TYR A 269 27.99 2.45 -0.39
CA TYR A 269 26.82 1.88 -1.06
C TYR A 269 27.33 0.95 -2.15
N CYS A 270 26.88 -0.29 -2.11
CA CYS A 270 27.22 -1.35 -3.05
C CYS A 270 25.93 -1.72 -3.80
N PHE A 271 25.80 -1.25 -5.03
CA PHE A 271 24.65 -1.56 -5.88
C PHE A 271 24.90 -2.90 -6.55
N VAL A 272 23.92 -3.80 -6.48
CA VAL A 272 24.04 -5.14 -7.03
C VAL A 272 22.93 -5.43 -8.03
N ASP A 273 23.09 -6.50 -8.80
CA ASP A 273 22.12 -6.91 -9.82
C ASP A 273 20.88 -7.64 -9.28
N ALA A 274 20.81 -7.87 -7.96
CA ALA A 274 19.60 -8.29 -7.26
C ALA A 274 18.83 -7.09 -6.69
N ASP A 275 17.56 -6.95 -7.05
CA ASP A 275 16.62 -5.99 -6.47
C ASP A 275 15.80 -6.60 -5.32
N GLY A 276 15.87 -5.97 -4.15
CA GLY A 276 15.01 -6.28 -3.01
C GLY A 276 13.59 -5.75 -3.21
N GLU A 277 12.59 -6.44 -2.66
CA GLU A 277 11.24 -5.88 -2.56
C GLU A 277 11.21 -4.80 -1.46
N ARG A 278 10.43 -3.73 -1.67
CA ARG A 278 10.15 -2.76 -0.59
C ARG A 278 9.56 -3.49 0.61
N GLY A 279 10.22 -3.38 1.76
CA GLY A 279 9.77 -4.02 3.00
C GLY A 279 10.27 -5.46 3.20
N SER A 280 11.17 -5.97 2.35
CA SER A 280 11.92 -7.18 2.70
C SER A 280 12.65 -6.95 4.04
N PRO A 281 12.70 -7.94 4.95
CA PRO A 281 13.24 -7.78 6.30
C PRO A 281 14.77 -7.57 6.35
N GLY A 282 15.40 -7.14 5.25
CA GLY A 282 16.81 -6.77 5.15
C GLY A 282 17.25 -5.60 6.05
N GLY A 283 16.32 -5.01 6.82
CA GLY A 283 16.64 -4.14 7.95
C GLY A 283 16.79 -4.84 9.31
N GLU A 284 16.22 -6.03 9.49
CA GLU A 284 16.14 -6.73 10.79
C GLU A 284 16.84 -8.10 10.82
N VAL A 285 16.99 -8.77 9.67
CA VAL A 285 17.73 -10.05 9.60
C VAL A 285 19.20 -9.74 9.33
N ALA A 286 20.07 -10.11 10.27
CA ALA A 286 21.51 -10.10 10.05
C ALA A 286 21.83 -11.10 8.91
N LEU A 287 21.99 -10.60 7.69
CA LEU A 287 22.43 -11.38 6.56
C LEU A 287 23.96 -11.43 6.57
N GLU A 288 24.51 -12.64 6.47
CA GLU A 288 25.95 -12.82 6.31
C GLU A 288 26.30 -12.59 4.84
N VAL A 289 27.19 -11.64 4.59
CA VAL A 289 27.69 -11.32 3.25
C VAL A 289 29.14 -11.77 3.17
N ALA A 290 29.51 -12.45 2.08
CA ALA A 290 30.89 -12.83 1.80
C ALA A 290 31.20 -12.69 0.29
N PRO A 291 32.47 -12.49 -0.10
CA PRO A 291 32.89 -12.66 -1.50
C PRO A 291 32.65 -14.10 -1.98
N ALA A 292 32.24 -14.30 -3.22
CA ALA A 292 31.89 -15.63 -3.77
C ALA A 292 33.07 -16.63 -3.92
N GLY A 293 34.24 -16.36 -3.33
CA GLY A 293 35.45 -17.19 -3.45
C GLY A 293 36.41 -17.14 -2.25
N GLY A 294 35.99 -16.62 -1.10
CA GLY A 294 36.85 -16.56 0.09
C GLY A 294 36.10 -16.22 1.37
N ASP A 295 36.76 -16.44 2.51
CA ASP A 295 36.23 -16.07 3.82
C ASP A 295 36.07 -14.54 3.91
N ALA A 296 35.07 -14.09 4.67
CA ALA A 296 34.86 -12.68 4.95
C ALA A 296 36.14 -12.10 5.57
N ARG A 297 36.80 -11.18 4.85
CA ARG A 297 37.96 -10.46 5.37
C ARG A 297 37.46 -9.40 6.37
N GLU A 298 37.37 -9.77 7.64
CA GLU A 298 37.25 -8.81 8.73
C GLU A 298 38.55 -8.00 8.82
N GLY A 299 38.60 -6.84 8.15
CA GLY A 299 39.78 -5.99 8.16
C GLY A 299 39.77 -4.93 7.07
N GLY A 300 39.09 -3.82 7.33
CA GLY A 300 39.08 -2.63 6.47
C GLY A 300 38.55 -1.42 7.23
N ASP A 301 38.98 -0.22 6.82
CA ASP A 301 38.61 1.05 7.46
C ASP A 301 37.07 1.25 7.52
N ALA A 302 36.61 1.38 8.76
CA ALA A 302 35.35 1.76 9.42
C ALA A 302 34.08 2.25 8.66
N ALA A 303 33.89 2.06 7.36
CA ALA A 303 32.65 2.47 6.69
C ALA A 303 31.58 1.36 6.69
N VAL A 304 30.39 1.67 7.20
CA VAL A 304 29.19 0.81 7.06
C VAL A 304 28.89 0.63 5.57
N THR A 305 28.77 -0.62 5.13
CA THR A 305 28.44 -0.95 3.74
C THR A 305 26.97 -1.32 3.59
N ILE A 306 26.27 -0.62 2.71
CA ILE A 306 24.87 -0.82 2.36
C ILE A 306 24.82 -1.55 1.03
N ILE A 307 24.24 -2.74 0.99
CA ILE A 307 24.01 -3.47 -0.26
C ILE A 307 22.58 -3.17 -0.72
N ALA A 308 22.43 -2.62 -1.91
CA ALA A 308 21.14 -2.20 -2.46
C ALA A 308 20.94 -2.73 -3.88
N GLY A 309 19.69 -2.90 -4.28
CA GLY A 309 19.33 -3.20 -5.66
C GLY A 309 19.63 -2.06 -6.63
N ARG A 310 19.42 -2.32 -7.92
CA ARG A 310 19.67 -1.42 -9.04
C ARG A 310 18.74 -0.20 -9.03
N ASP A 311 17.47 -0.41 -8.70
CA ASP A 311 16.42 0.54 -9.06
C ASP A 311 16.08 1.58 -7.98
N GLU A 312 16.34 1.33 -6.68
CA GLU A 312 16.07 2.30 -5.60
C GLU A 312 17.02 2.17 -4.39
N VAL A 313 17.35 3.30 -3.74
CA VAL A 313 18.09 3.35 -2.46
C VAL A 313 17.32 2.66 -1.32
N ASP A 314 15.99 2.60 -1.42
CA ASP A 314 15.12 1.90 -0.47
C ASP A 314 15.06 0.37 -0.72
N GLY A 315 15.58 -0.12 -1.85
CA GLY A 315 15.73 -1.53 -2.21
C GLY A 315 16.91 -2.20 -1.49
N ARG A 316 17.10 -1.89 -0.21
CA ARG A 316 18.21 -2.38 0.60
C ARG A 316 18.11 -3.89 0.83
N LEU A 317 19.14 -4.61 0.43
CA LEU A 317 19.27 -6.05 0.68
C LEU A 317 19.92 -6.33 2.05
N ALA A 318 21.00 -5.64 2.38
CA ALA A 318 21.75 -5.86 3.62
C ALA A 318 22.46 -4.59 4.14
N GLU A 319 22.75 -4.59 5.44
CA GLU A 319 23.68 -3.67 6.11
C GLU A 319 24.82 -4.47 6.72
N VAL A 320 26.06 -4.16 6.35
CA VAL A 320 27.23 -4.77 6.97
C VAL A 320 28.07 -3.69 7.63
N ALA A 321 28.21 -3.82 8.96
CA ALA A 321 28.92 -2.82 9.76
C ALA A 321 30.38 -2.66 9.35
N ARG A 322 31.03 -3.75 8.92
CA ARG A 322 32.41 -3.77 8.42
C ARG A 322 32.51 -4.73 7.25
N PHE A 323 32.87 -4.21 6.09
CA PHE A 323 33.13 -5.03 4.91
C PHE A 323 34.44 -4.57 4.26
N GLY A 324 35.24 -5.53 3.80
CA GLY A 324 36.47 -5.23 3.05
C GLY A 324 36.19 -4.39 1.80
N PRO A 325 37.23 -3.88 1.12
CA PRO A 325 37.06 -3.23 -0.16
C PRO A 325 36.28 -4.14 -1.14
N ILE A 326 35.29 -3.56 -1.81
CA ILE A 326 34.46 -4.22 -2.84
C ILE A 326 34.72 -3.50 -4.16
N GLU A 327 34.93 -4.27 -5.22
CA GLU A 327 35.11 -3.75 -6.57
C GLU A 327 33.87 -4.02 -7.43
N VAL A 328 33.66 -3.18 -8.45
CA VAL A 328 32.63 -3.44 -9.48
C VAL A 328 32.98 -4.75 -10.20
N GLY A 329 31.96 -5.58 -10.44
CA GLY A 329 32.10 -6.95 -10.95
C GLY A 329 32.43 -7.99 -9.89
N ALA A 330 32.68 -7.57 -8.64
CA ALA A 330 32.79 -8.53 -7.54
C ALA A 330 31.47 -9.27 -7.35
N ARG A 331 31.56 -10.52 -6.90
CA ARG A 331 30.39 -11.34 -6.61
C ARG A 331 30.20 -11.47 -5.11
N LEU A 332 28.99 -11.20 -4.67
CA LEU A 332 28.59 -11.26 -3.28
C LEU A 332 27.65 -12.45 -3.06
N LEU A 333 27.92 -13.17 -1.98
CA LEU A 333 27.13 -14.26 -1.46
C LEU A 333 26.42 -13.74 -0.20
N ILE A 334 25.09 -13.67 -0.25
CA ILE A 334 24.24 -13.21 0.85
C ILE A 334 23.47 -14.41 1.40
N ARG A 335 23.78 -14.83 2.63
CA ARG A 335 23.13 -15.97 3.30
C ARG A 335 21.89 -15.52 4.05
N GLY A 336 20.99 -16.45 4.31
CA GLY A 336 19.78 -16.17 5.09
C GLY A 336 18.57 -15.79 4.24
N VAL A 337 18.61 -16.01 2.93
CA VAL A 337 17.55 -15.59 2.01
C VAL A 337 16.52 -16.68 1.72
N GLY A 338 16.59 -17.85 2.39
CA GLY A 338 15.72 -18.99 2.05
C GLY A 338 14.23 -18.78 2.35
N ALA A 339 13.89 -17.86 3.25
CA ALA A 339 12.51 -17.48 3.53
C ALA A 339 12.00 -16.31 2.67
N PHE A 340 12.87 -15.32 2.38
CA PHE A 340 12.51 -14.05 1.75
C PHE A 340 13.57 -13.67 0.69
N ALA A 341 13.68 -14.48 -0.35
CA ALA A 341 14.59 -14.19 -1.44
C ALA A 341 14.06 -13.05 -2.34
N PRO A 342 14.92 -12.21 -2.91
CA PRO A 342 14.50 -11.07 -3.74
C PRO A 342 13.64 -11.50 -4.95
N ALA A 343 12.71 -10.63 -5.36
CA ALA A 343 11.78 -10.89 -6.47
C ALA A 343 12.48 -10.98 -7.83
N SER A 344 13.49 -10.12 -8.03
CA SER A 344 14.32 -10.01 -9.23
C SER A 344 15.23 -11.22 -9.51
N ALA A 345 15.43 -12.12 -8.55
CA ALA A 345 16.29 -13.28 -8.73
C ALA A 345 15.70 -14.26 -9.75
N ARG A 346 16.37 -14.35 -10.91
CA ARG A 346 15.91 -15.00 -12.14
C ARG A 346 16.06 -16.52 -12.17
N ALA A 347 16.80 -17.15 -11.26
CA ALA A 347 16.97 -18.60 -11.28
C ALA A 347 17.00 -19.19 -9.87
N ARG A 348 16.39 -20.37 -9.71
CA ARG A 348 16.42 -21.17 -8.48
C ARG A 348 17.30 -22.39 -8.76
N ALA A 349 18.42 -22.49 -8.05
CA ALA A 349 19.26 -23.68 -8.07
C ALA A 349 19.04 -24.46 -6.77
N LEU A 350 18.54 -25.70 -6.83
CA LEU A 350 18.66 -26.62 -5.70
C LEU A 350 20.08 -27.18 -5.70
N ILE A 351 20.77 -27.14 -4.56
CA ILE A 351 22.14 -27.65 -4.45
C ILE A 351 22.25 -28.71 -3.34
N ASP A 352 23.20 -29.63 -3.49
CA ASP A 352 23.51 -30.66 -2.49
C ASP A 352 24.61 -30.24 -1.48
N GLU A 353 24.98 -31.17 -0.59
CA GLU A 353 26.01 -31.02 0.47
C GLU A 353 27.40 -30.59 -0.09
N ARG A 354 27.66 -30.84 -1.37
CA ARG A 354 28.93 -30.54 -2.05
C ARG A 354 28.85 -29.26 -2.89
N GLY A 355 27.69 -28.62 -2.93
CA GLY A 355 27.41 -27.47 -3.77
C GLY A 355 27.06 -27.84 -5.22
N ALA A 356 26.84 -29.12 -5.53
CA ALA A 356 26.48 -29.54 -6.86
C ALA A 356 25.01 -29.19 -7.14
N LEU A 357 24.77 -28.65 -8.34
CA LEU A 357 23.43 -28.33 -8.81
C LEU A 357 22.59 -29.61 -8.98
N LEU A 358 21.51 -29.71 -8.21
CA LEU A 358 20.56 -30.80 -8.28
C LEU A 358 19.43 -30.53 -9.29
N GLU A 359 18.95 -29.29 -9.39
CA GLU A 359 17.84 -28.92 -10.28
C GLU A 359 17.74 -27.41 -10.44
N LEU A 360 17.37 -26.98 -11.65
CA LEU A 360 16.97 -25.61 -11.95
C LEU A 360 15.45 -25.51 -11.91
N VAL A 361 14.93 -24.68 -11.02
CA VAL A 361 13.51 -24.31 -11.04
C VAL A 361 13.44 -22.94 -11.69
N GLU A 362 12.99 -22.91 -12.94
CA GLU A 362 12.78 -21.65 -13.67
C GLU A 362 11.85 -20.72 -12.87
N PRO A 363 12.06 -19.40 -12.96
CA PRO A 363 11.18 -18.45 -12.32
C PRO A 363 9.82 -18.55 -13.01
N ALA A 364 8.86 -19.20 -12.36
CA ALA A 364 7.50 -18.71 -12.51
C ALA A 364 7.52 -17.25 -12.06
N GLU A 365 6.99 -16.35 -12.90
CA GLU A 365 6.72 -14.97 -12.53
C GLU A 365 6.15 -14.91 -11.11
N SER A 366 6.52 -13.87 -10.36
CA SER A 366 6.46 -13.83 -8.89
C SER A 366 5.22 -14.52 -8.30
N ALA A 367 5.36 -15.20 -7.16
CA ALA A 367 4.26 -15.86 -6.44
C ALA A 367 3.18 -14.88 -5.90
N TYR A 368 3.25 -13.61 -6.27
CA TYR A 368 2.25 -12.57 -6.05
C TYR A 368 1.54 -12.13 -7.35
N GLY A 369 1.91 -12.67 -8.50
CA GLY A 369 1.26 -12.43 -9.78
C GLY A 369 0.35 -13.61 -10.13
N PHE A 370 -0.96 -13.45 -9.91
CA PHE A 370 -1.93 -14.05 -10.81
C PHE A 370 -1.65 -13.41 -12.18
N GLU A 371 -0.77 -14.00 -13.00
CA GLU A 371 -0.91 -13.78 -14.43
C GLU A 371 -2.23 -14.43 -14.82
N SER A 372 -3.13 -13.61 -15.33
CA SER A 372 -4.43 -14.00 -15.84
C SER A 372 -4.27 -15.06 -16.94
N THR A 373 -4.23 -16.32 -16.52
CA THR A 373 -4.74 -17.44 -17.32
C THR A 373 -6.26 -17.56 -17.19
N LEU A 374 -6.89 -16.65 -16.42
CA LEU A 374 -8.33 -16.61 -16.19
C LEU A 374 -9.13 -15.97 -17.33
N MET A 375 -8.50 -15.15 -18.17
CA MET A 375 -9.13 -14.66 -19.39
C MET A 375 -8.73 -15.59 -20.54
N PRO A 376 -9.63 -16.43 -21.10
CA PRO A 376 -9.35 -17.04 -22.39
C PRO A 376 -9.01 -15.89 -23.34
N ALA A 377 -7.94 -16.03 -24.11
CA ALA A 377 -7.59 -15.02 -25.10
C ALA A 377 -8.84 -14.78 -25.95
N ALA A 378 -9.45 -13.60 -25.79
CA ALA A 378 -10.56 -13.18 -26.63
C ALA A 378 -10.14 -13.44 -28.08
N ARG A 379 -11.07 -13.96 -28.89
CA ARG A 379 -10.68 -14.41 -30.23
C ARG A 379 -9.96 -13.27 -30.94
N ALA A 380 -8.87 -13.62 -31.63
CA ALA A 380 -7.99 -12.63 -32.24
C ALA A 380 -8.72 -11.70 -33.23
N ASP A 381 -9.87 -12.14 -33.74
CA ASP A 381 -10.76 -11.42 -34.65
C ASP A 381 -11.82 -10.56 -33.95
N ASN A 382 -12.02 -10.63 -32.64
CA ASN A 382 -12.95 -9.75 -31.93
C ASN A 382 -12.55 -8.26 -32.11
N PRO A 383 -13.45 -7.38 -32.57
CA PRO A 383 -13.10 -6.02 -32.96
C PRO A 383 -12.58 -5.17 -31.79
N VAL A 384 -13.09 -5.40 -30.58
CA VAL A 384 -12.66 -4.67 -29.37
C VAL A 384 -11.25 -5.10 -28.98
N ALA A 385 -11.02 -6.40 -28.86
CA ALA A 385 -9.72 -6.96 -28.51
C ALA A 385 -8.64 -6.58 -29.53
N ARG A 386 -8.97 -6.65 -30.83
CA ARG A 386 -8.07 -6.24 -31.91
C ARG A 386 -7.69 -4.76 -31.79
N SER A 387 -8.67 -3.88 -31.59
CA SER A 387 -8.43 -2.45 -31.44
C SER A 387 -7.52 -2.11 -30.25
N SER A 388 -7.71 -2.78 -29.11
CA SER A 388 -6.88 -2.59 -27.93
C SER A 388 -5.45 -3.08 -28.14
N ARG A 389 -5.28 -4.27 -28.75
CA ARG A 389 -3.97 -4.83 -29.10
C ARG A 389 -3.20 -3.92 -30.06
N GLU A 390 -3.82 -3.50 -31.17
CA GLU A 390 -3.21 -2.60 -32.16
C GLU A 390 -2.84 -1.23 -31.55
N PHE A 391 -3.56 -0.77 -30.53
CA PHE A 391 -3.18 0.43 -29.80
C PHE A 391 -1.96 0.20 -28.91
N VAL A 392 -1.97 -0.88 -28.11
CA VAL A 392 -0.87 -1.23 -27.21
C VAL A 392 0.43 -1.51 -27.98
N GLU A 393 0.35 -2.19 -29.13
CA GLU A 393 1.49 -2.45 -30.02
C GLU A 393 2.10 -1.19 -30.63
N ARG A 394 1.32 -0.10 -30.78
CA ARG A 394 1.80 1.19 -31.29
C ARG A 394 2.43 2.08 -30.22
N LEU A 395 2.26 1.75 -28.93
CA LEU A 395 2.87 2.52 -27.86
C LEU A 395 4.40 2.32 -27.87
N PRO A 396 5.19 3.37 -27.61
CA PRO A 396 6.62 3.20 -27.36
C PRO A 396 6.84 2.23 -26.20
N GLU A 397 7.82 1.33 -26.31
CA GLU A 397 8.10 0.26 -25.33
C GLU A 397 8.11 0.77 -23.88
N VAL A 398 8.81 1.88 -23.64
CA VAL A 398 8.94 2.50 -22.31
C VAL A 398 7.58 2.95 -21.77
N VAL A 399 6.73 3.50 -22.64
CA VAL A 399 5.37 3.95 -22.26
C VAL A 399 4.48 2.74 -22.01
N ARG A 400 4.54 1.72 -22.87
CA ARG A 400 3.79 0.47 -22.70
C ARG A 400 4.12 -0.20 -21.37
N ALA A 401 5.40 -0.43 -21.08
CA ALA A 401 5.84 -1.08 -19.85
C ALA A 401 5.40 -0.30 -18.60
N SER A 402 5.51 1.04 -18.62
CA SER A 402 5.03 1.88 -17.53
C SER A 402 3.52 1.78 -17.32
N LEU A 403 2.74 1.71 -18.41
CA LEU A 403 1.28 1.60 -18.32
C LEU A 403 0.84 0.21 -17.87
N GLU A 404 1.47 -0.84 -18.36
CA GLU A 404 1.21 -2.21 -17.92
C GLU A 404 1.49 -2.37 -16.44
N ALA A 405 2.60 -1.82 -15.92
CA ALA A 405 2.89 -1.83 -14.49
C ALA A 405 1.81 -1.10 -13.69
N SER A 406 1.42 0.11 -14.12
CA SER A 406 0.38 0.91 -13.45
C SER A 406 -0.98 0.20 -13.46
N VAL A 407 -1.41 -0.31 -14.62
CA VAL A 407 -2.69 -1.04 -14.75
C VAL A 407 -2.66 -2.30 -13.91
N ARG A 408 -1.59 -3.10 -13.95
CA ARG A 408 -1.45 -4.31 -13.12
C ARG A 408 -1.56 -3.98 -11.63
N GLU A 409 -0.91 -2.92 -11.17
CA GLU A 409 -0.97 -2.50 -9.76
C GLU A 409 -2.37 -2.05 -9.36
N GLN A 410 -3.01 -1.17 -10.16
CA GLN A 410 -4.32 -0.61 -9.82
C GLN A 410 -5.44 -1.64 -9.91
N THR A 411 -5.44 -2.48 -10.95
CA THR A 411 -6.45 -3.53 -11.13
C THR A 411 -6.33 -4.57 -10.02
N LYS A 412 -5.10 -5.00 -9.68
CA LYS A 412 -4.88 -5.89 -8.53
C LYS A 412 -5.34 -5.28 -7.21
N ALA A 413 -5.14 -3.98 -7.02
CA ALA A 413 -5.63 -3.29 -5.82
C ALA A 413 -7.16 -3.18 -5.77
N ARG A 414 -7.83 -3.04 -6.93
CA ARG A 414 -9.30 -2.92 -7.04
C ARG A 414 -10.00 -4.27 -6.94
N THR A 415 -9.58 -5.24 -7.74
CA THR A 415 -10.30 -6.51 -7.99
C THR A 415 -9.57 -7.72 -7.40
N GLY A 416 -8.37 -7.54 -6.85
CA GLY A 416 -7.49 -8.65 -6.46
C GLY A 416 -6.78 -9.33 -7.63
N VAL A 417 -7.12 -8.99 -8.88
CA VAL A 417 -6.58 -9.59 -10.10
C VAL A 417 -5.78 -8.55 -10.89
N ALA A 418 -4.54 -8.87 -11.22
CA ALA A 418 -3.72 -8.03 -12.09
C ALA A 418 -4.12 -8.26 -13.55
N LEU A 419 -4.66 -7.22 -14.20
CA LEU A 419 -5.04 -7.27 -15.61
C LEU A 419 -3.91 -6.78 -16.50
N ARG A 420 -3.89 -7.25 -17.75
CA ARG A 420 -3.04 -6.67 -18.79
C ARG A 420 -3.64 -5.34 -19.24
N LEU A 421 -2.81 -4.44 -19.78
CA LEU A 421 -3.27 -3.18 -20.34
C LEU A 421 -4.35 -3.39 -21.41
N GLU A 422 -4.19 -4.38 -22.29
CA GLU A 422 -5.18 -4.72 -23.32
C GLU A 422 -6.54 -5.10 -22.72
N ASP A 423 -6.55 -5.90 -21.66
CA ASP A 423 -7.78 -6.38 -21.02
C ASP A 423 -8.52 -5.21 -20.35
N GLU A 424 -7.80 -4.32 -19.66
CA GLU A 424 -8.41 -3.12 -19.07
C GLU A 424 -8.97 -2.15 -20.13
N LEU A 425 -8.29 -2.00 -21.27
CA LEU A 425 -8.82 -1.23 -22.40
C LEU A 425 -10.08 -1.86 -23.00
N ASN A 426 -10.15 -3.20 -23.04
CA ASN A 426 -11.38 -3.89 -23.44
C ASN A 426 -12.50 -3.57 -22.44
N HIS A 427 -12.23 -3.63 -21.13
CA HIS A 427 -13.23 -3.32 -20.09
C HIS A 427 -13.82 -1.92 -20.24
N LEU A 428 -12.98 -0.91 -20.44
CA LEU A 428 -13.43 0.47 -20.61
C LEU A 428 -14.25 0.67 -21.89
N LYS A 429 -13.95 -0.10 -22.96
CA LYS A 429 -14.76 -0.10 -24.19
C LYS A 429 -16.10 -0.81 -24.01
N ILE A 430 -16.18 -1.83 -23.16
CA ILE A 430 -17.45 -2.49 -22.78
C ILE A 430 -18.32 -1.50 -21.98
N ILE A 431 -17.73 -0.82 -20.99
CA ILE A 431 -18.41 0.22 -20.20
C ILE A 431 -18.96 1.31 -21.11
N LYS A 432 -18.13 1.79 -22.05
CA LYS A 432 -18.56 2.77 -23.06
C LYS A 432 -19.67 2.25 -23.98
N TYR A 433 -19.64 0.98 -24.36
CA TYR A 433 -20.70 0.39 -25.19
C TYR A 433 -22.06 0.50 -24.52
N ILE A 434 -22.12 0.24 -23.21
CA ILE A 434 -23.34 0.36 -22.40
C ILE A 434 -23.75 1.83 -22.30
N ALA A 435 -22.84 2.71 -21.86
CA ALA A 435 -23.10 4.15 -21.71
C ALA A 435 -23.28 4.92 -23.04
N ALA A 436 -23.31 4.24 -24.19
CA ALA A 436 -23.48 4.90 -25.49
C ALA A 436 -24.63 4.32 -26.30
N ILE A 437 -25.51 3.52 -25.68
CA ILE A 437 -26.66 2.88 -26.34
C ILE A 437 -27.58 3.94 -26.95
N ASP A 438 -27.84 5.02 -26.24
CA ASP A 438 -28.62 6.17 -26.72
C ASP A 438 -27.72 7.37 -27.12
N GLY A 439 -26.42 7.11 -27.24
CA GLY A 439 -25.38 8.09 -27.52
C GLY A 439 -24.72 8.60 -26.24
N LEU A 440 -23.39 8.56 -26.21
CA LEU A 440 -22.61 8.95 -25.03
C LEU A 440 -22.79 10.43 -24.71
N SER A 441 -23.48 10.73 -23.62
CA SER A 441 -23.71 12.10 -23.19
C SER A 441 -22.42 12.75 -22.68
N ARG A 442 -22.45 14.07 -22.45
CA ARG A 442 -21.29 14.76 -21.89
C ARG A 442 -21.00 14.28 -20.46
N VAL A 443 -22.02 14.00 -19.67
CA VAL A 443 -21.87 13.63 -18.26
C VAL A 443 -21.29 12.21 -18.16
N GLU A 444 -21.80 11.27 -18.94
CA GLU A 444 -21.25 9.92 -19.02
C GLU A 444 -19.82 9.90 -19.55
N ARG A 445 -19.50 10.75 -20.54
CA ARG A 445 -18.13 10.92 -21.04
C ARG A 445 -17.18 11.39 -19.94
N ASP A 446 -17.61 12.35 -19.13
CA ASP A 446 -16.83 12.86 -18.00
C ASP A 446 -16.70 11.79 -16.90
N GLY A 447 -17.76 11.01 -16.64
CA GLY A 447 -17.75 9.86 -15.72
C GLY A 447 -16.80 8.73 -16.15
N LEU A 448 -16.83 8.35 -17.43
CA LEU A 448 -15.89 7.38 -18.00
C LEU A 448 -14.45 7.90 -17.94
N SER A 449 -14.23 9.19 -18.17
CA SER A 449 -12.90 9.81 -18.03
C SER A 449 -12.41 9.77 -16.58
N ALA A 450 -13.28 10.04 -15.61
CA ALA A 450 -12.97 9.94 -14.18
C ALA A 450 -12.61 8.49 -13.78
N LEU A 451 -13.28 7.49 -14.35
CA LEU A 451 -12.94 6.07 -14.13
C LEU A 451 -11.53 5.77 -14.66
N MET A 452 -11.18 6.27 -15.85
CA MET A 452 -9.84 6.11 -16.43
C MET A 452 -8.75 6.87 -15.66
N ASP A 453 -9.07 8.04 -15.11
CA ASP A 453 -8.16 8.80 -14.24
C ASP A 453 -7.85 8.02 -12.96
N ARG A 454 -8.83 7.30 -12.40
CA ARG A 454 -8.66 6.48 -11.18
C ARG A 454 -7.65 5.34 -11.33
N ILE A 455 -7.49 4.83 -12.55
CA ILE A 455 -6.46 3.82 -12.91
C ILE A 455 -5.24 4.44 -13.63
N TRP A 456 -5.16 5.77 -13.63
CA TRP A 456 -4.01 6.58 -14.03
C TRP A 456 -3.68 6.43 -15.52
N LEU A 457 -4.70 6.24 -16.37
CA LEU A 457 -4.50 6.21 -17.81
C LEU A 457 -4.18 7.62 -18.34
N PRO A 458 -3.09 7.82 -19.10
CA PRO A 458 -2.78 9.09 -19.73
C PRO A 458 -3.82 9.50 -20.76
N GLY A 459 -3.92 10.81 -21.03
CA GLY A 459 -4.91 11.38 -21.95
C GLY A 459 -4.93 10.72 -23.35
N GLN A 460 -3.78 10.33 -23.91
CA GLN A 460 -3.72 9.64 -25.20
C GLN A 460 -4.41 8.26 -25.19
N VAL A 461 -4.37 7.56 -24.04
CA VAL A 461 -5.00 6.26 -23.85
C VAL A 461 -6.51 6.44 -23.62
N GLN A 462 -6.88 7.47 -22.85
CA GLN A 462 -8.27 7.85 -22.68
C GLN A 462 -8.94 8.22 -24.01
N GLU A 463 -8.25 9.02 -24.83
CA GLU A 463 -8.73 9.40 -26.16
C GLU A 463 -8.95 8.17 -27.05
N HIS A 464 -8.08 7.15 -26.97
CA HIS A 464 -8.28 5.91 -27.71
C HIS A 464 -9.60 5.20 -27.33
N VAL A 465 -9.91 5.09 -26.03
CA VAL A 465 -11.19 4.53 -25.56
C VAL A 465 -12.36 5.41 -26.00
N LEU A 466 -12.26 6.73 -25.81
CA LEU A 466 -13.31 7.69 -26.14
C LEU A 466 -13.55 7.85 -27.65
N ALA A 467 -12.56 7.57 -28.50
CA ALA A 467 -12.70 7.62 -29.96
C ALA A 467 -13.23 6.31 -30.57
N TYR A 468 -13.20 5.19 -29.83
CA TYR A 468 -13.64 3.89 -30.36
C TYR A 468 -15.14 3.85 -30.68
N ASP A 469 -15.53 3.58 -31.92
CA ASP A 469 -16.95 3.54 -32.35
C ASP A 469 -17.64 2.25 -31.85
N VAL A 470 -18.39 2.37 -30.76
CA VAL A 470 -19.13 1.27 -30.14
C VAL A 470 -20.47 0.98 -30.82
N SER A 471 -20.95 1.86 -31.71
CA SER A 471 -22.27 1.71 -32.36
C SER A 471 -22.37 0.50 -33.32
N ARG A 472 -21.23 -0.08 -33.67
CA ARG A 472 -21.12 -1.24 -34.56
C ARG A 472 -20.99 -2.57 -33.83
N LEU A 473 -20.87 -2.55 -32.50
CA LEU A 473 -20.70 -3.76 -31.72
C LEU A 473 -22.02 -4.47 -31.50
N SER A 474 -21.99 -5.79 -31.58
CA SER A 474 -23.04 -6.66 -31.09
C SER A 474 -22.82 -7.08 -29.63
N VAL A 475 -23.89 -7.42 -28.92
CA VAL A 475 -23.84 -8.01 -27.57
C VAL A 475 -22.96 -9.27 -27.54
N ALA A 476 -22.99 -10.07 -28.61
CA ALA A 476 -22.17 -11.28 -28.73
C ALA A 476 -20.66 -10.96 -28.74
N GLU A 477 -20.23 -9.94 -29.49
CA GLU A 477 -18.83 -9.50 -29.51
C GLU A 477 -18.37 -8.92 -28.17
N VAL A 478 -19.26 -8.24 -27.45
CA VAL A 478 -18.98 -7.70 -26.12
C VAL A 478 -18.85 -8.82 -25.09
N THR A 479 -19.75 -9.80 -25.14
CA THR A 479 -19.83 -10.90 -24.16
C THR A 479 -18.73 -11.94 -24.31
N GLU A 480 -18.19 -12.11 -25.53
CA GLU A 480 -17.04 -12.97 -25.81
C GLU A 480 -15.74 -12.51 -25.13
N LEU A 481 -15.65 -11.24 -24.71
CA LEU A 481 -14.44 -10.69 -24.10
C LEU A 481 -14.19 -11.22 -22.68
N LEU A 482 -15.20 -11.81 -22.02
CA LEU A 482 -15.11 -12.28 -20.64
C LEU A 482 -15.60 -13.72 -20.51
N PRO A 483 -15.07 -14.52 -19.56
CA PRO A 483 -15.65 -15.80 -19.21
C PRO A 483 -17.10 -15.65 -18.70
N PRO A 484 -18.05 -16.47 -19.18
CA PRO A 484 -19.39 -16.50 -18.64
C PRO A 484 -19.42 -16.84 -17.15
N GLY A 485 -20.25 -16.17 -16.37
CA GLY A 485 -20.43 -16.32 -14.93
C GLY A 485 -19.29 -15.76 -14.10
N SER A 486 -18.35 -15.02 -14.69
CA SER A 486 -17.20 -14.48 -13.95
C SER A 486 -17.61 -13.32 -13.03
N GLU A 487 -16.97 -13.25 -11.86
CA GLU A 487 -17.06 -12.08 -10.95
C GLU A 487 -16.67 -10.79 -11.69
N HIS A 488 -15.72 -10.92 -12.62
CA HIS A 488 -15.27 -9.83 -13.48
C HIS A 488 -16.38 -9.27 -14.38
N ALA A 489 -17.25 -10.13 -14.94
CA ALA A 489 -18.40 -9.66 -15.71
C ALA A 489 -19.40 -8.88 -14.85
N ARG A 490 -19.62 -9.32 -13.60
CA ARG A 490 -20.45 -8.61 -12.61
C ARG A 490 -19.88 -7.22 -12.29
N GLU A 491 -18.56 -7.13 -12.10
CA GLU A 491 -17.88 -5.85 -11.87
C GLU A 491 -18.02 -4.88 -13.05
N ILE A 492 -17.85 -5.36 -14.29
CA ILE A 492 -17.98 -4.49 -15.48
C ILE A 492 -19.39 -3.96 -15.64
N ILE A 493 -20.43 -4.75 -15.36
CA ILE A 493 -21.80 -4.25 -15.36
C ILE A 493 -21.98 -3.20 -14.26
N GLY A 494 -21.40 -3.41 -13.07
CA GLY A 494 -21.40 -2.43 -11.99
C GLY A 494 -20.75 -1.10 -12.40
N ASP A 495 -19.54 -1.13 -12.97
CA ASP A 495 -18.83 0.05 -13.44
C ASP A 495 -19.60 0.76 -14.58
N ALA A 496 -20.27 0.02 -15.46
CA ALA A 496 -21.10 0.58 -16.52
C ALA A 496 -22.36 1.27 -15.99
N LEU A 497 -23.03 0.67 -15.00
CA LEU A 497 -24.18 1.26 -14.32
C LEU A 497 -23.77 2.56 -13.61
N LEU A 498 -22.59 2.62 -13.00
CA LEU A 498 -22.06 3.83 -12.36
C LEU A 498 -21.84 4.97 -13.35
N VAL A 499 -21.52 4.68 -14.61
CA VAL A 499 -21.39 5.71 -15.65
C VAL A 499 -22.76 6.14 -16.16
N GLY A 500 -23.63 5.19 -16.53
CA GLY A 500 -24.95 5.50 -17.11
C GLY A 500 -25.97 6.08 -16.13
N VAL A 501 -25.80 5.90 -14.82
CA VAL A 501 -26.69 6.55 -13.83
C VAL A 501 -26.46 8.06 -13.76
N LEU A 502 -25.32 8.57 -14.25
CA LEU A 502 -25.00 9.99 -14.14
C LEU A 502 -25.93 10.90 -14.94
N ASP A 503 -26.67 10.37 -15.92
CA ASP A 503 -27.68 11.08 -16.70
C ASP A 503 -29.01 10.32 -16.83
N ASP A 504 -29.33 9.52 -15.80
CA ASP A 504 -30.48 8.63 -15.69
C ASP A 504 -30.49 7.49 -16.72
N LEU A 505 -30.42 6.24 -16.23
CA LEU A 505 -30.46 5.06 -17.07
C LEU A 505 -31.74 4.98 -17.91
N SER A 506 -31.56 4.92 -19.23
CA SER A 506 -32.63 4.77 -20.19
C SER A 506 -33.24 3.35 -20.14
N ALA A 507 -34.49 3.22 -20.59
CA ALA A 507 -35.13 1.90 -20.71
C ALA A 507 -34.37 0.96 -21.67
N ARG A 508 -33.66 1.51 -22.66
CA ARG A 508 -32.86 0.73 -23.62
C ARG A 508 -31.53 0.31 -23.00
N GLU A 509 -30.93 1.16 -22.18
CA GLU A 509 -29.73 0.82 -21.41
C GLU A 509 -30.01 -0.30 -20.44
N ILE A 510 -31.10 -0.20 -19.67
CA ILE A 510 -31.53 -1.26 -18.75
C ILE A 510 -31.77 -2.58 -19.50
N ALA A 511 -32.45 -2.53 -20.65
CA ALA A 511 -32.69 -3.72 -21.46
C ALA A 511 -31.38 -4.36 -21.98
N THR A 512 -30.44 -3.54 -22.43
CA THR A 512 -29.14 -4.01 -22.94
C THR A 512 -28.24 -4.52 -21.82
N ILE A 513 -28.27 -3.90 -20.62
CA ILE A 513 -27.58 -4.39 -19.42
C ILE A 513 -28.08 -5.79 -19.05
N ARG A 514 -29.39 -6.05 -19.14
CA ARG A 514 -29.96 -7.38 -18.94
C ARG A 514 -29.51 -8.37 -20.02
N GLU A 515 -29.52 -7.95 -21.29
CA GLU A 515 -29.04 -8.76 -22.40
C GLU A 515 -27.55 -9.13 -22.25
N LEU A 516 -26.72 -8.16 -21.86
CA LEU A 516 -25.30 -8.36 -21.56
C LEU A 516 -25.11 -9.25 -20.33
N GLY A 517 -25.88 -9.05 -19.27
CA GLY A 517 -25.84 -9.91 -18.09
C GLY A 517 -26.11 -11.38 -18.44
N HIS A 518 -27.12 -11.65 -19.26
CA HIS A 518 -27.37 -12.98 -19.80
C HIS A 518 -26.24 -13.51 -20.68
N GLY A 519 -25.72 -12.68 -21.60
CA GLY A 519 -24.63 -13.08 -22.47
C GLY A 519 -23.33 -13.36 -21.71
N PHE A 520 -23.10 -12.64 -20.61
CA PHE A 520 -22.06 -12.91 -19.63
C PHE A 520 -22.40 -14.06 -18.68
N GLY A 521 -23.52 -14.77 -18.83
CA GLY A 521 -23.90 -15.90 -17.98
C GLY A 521 -24.21 -15.54 -16.52
N LEU A 522 -24.58 -14.30 -16.23
CA LEU A 522 -25.07 -13.87 -14.91
C LEU A 522 -26.55 -14.25 -14.75
N ALA A 523 -26.97 -14.52 -13.52
CA ALA A 523 -28.38 -14.76 -13.23
C ALA A 523 -29.16 -13.43 -13.22
N ASP A 524 -30.45 -13.47 -13.59
CA ASP A 524 -31.32 -12.28 -13.56
C ASP A 524 -31.31 -11.58 -12.21
N ALA A 525 -31.30 -12.36 -11.12
CA ALA A 525 -31.23 -11.84 -9.77
C ALA A 525 -29.95 -11.03 -9.50
N ASP A 526 -28.81 -11.41 -10.08
CA ASP A 526 -27.55 -10.68 -9.92
C ASP A 526 -27.60 -9.34 -10.68
N VAL A 527 -28.16 -9.35 -11.89
CA VAL A 527 -28.31 -8.13 -12.71
C VAL A 527 -29.32 -7.18 -12.08
N ASP A 528 -30.45 -7.69 -11.60
CA ASP A 528 -31.46 -6.90 -10.90
C ASP A 528 -30.93 -6.35 -9.57
N GLU A 529 -30.09 -7.09 -8.83
CA GLU A 529 -29.41 -6.60 -7.64
C GLU A 529 -28.46 -5.43 -7.98
N LEU A 530 -27.66 -5.55 -9.04
CA LEU A 530 -26.78 -4.47 -9.50
C LEU A 530 -27.58 -3.23 -9.92
N LEU A 531 -28.66 -3.42 -10.69
CA LEU A 531 -29.56 -2.34 -11.07
C LEU A 531 -30.19 -1.68 -9.84
N ALA A 532 -30.66 -2.47 -8.88
CA ALA A 532 -31.26 -1.95 -7.64
C ALA A 532 -30.24 -1.20 -6.77
N ASN A 533 -28.98 -1.64 -6.72
CA ASN A 533 -27.93 -0.95 -5.97
C ASN A 533 -27.64 0.46 -6.52
N VAL A 534 -27.81 0.66 -7.82
CA VAL A 534 -27.51 1.94 -8.49
C VAL A 534 -28.76 2.82 -8.63
N THR A 535 -29.92 2.22 -8.87
CA THR A 535 -31.20 2.95 -9.05
C THR A 535 -32.02 3.11 -7.77
N GLY A 536 -31.79 2.26 -6.76
CA GLY A 536 -32.50 2.23 -5.48
C GLY A 536 -31.78 2.98 -4.35
N GLY A 537 -30.57 3.47 -4.59
CA GLY A 537 -30.05 4.59 -3.82
C GLY A 537 -30.95 5.81 -4.07
N GLU A 538 -31.11 6.71 -3.08
CA GLU A 538 -31.53 8.07 -3.43
C GLU A 538 -30.65 8.52 -4.61
N PRO A 539 -31.23 9.18 -5.64
CA PRO A 539 -30.48 9.58 -6.84
C PRO A 539 -29.12 10.09 -6.41
N ILE A 540 -28.05 9.61 -7.05
CA ILE A 540 -26.71 10.15 -6.82
C ILE A 540 -26.83 11.62 -7.21
N GLU A 541 -27.11 12.48 -6.22
CA GLU A 541 -27.20 13.92 -6.38
C GLU A 541 -25.91 14.31 -7.12
N GLU A 542 -26.04 14.97 -8.29
CA GLU A 542 -24.91 15.59 -9.03
C GLU A 542 -23.90 16.04 -7.99
N PRO A 543 -22.69 15.43 -7.83
CA PRO A 543 -21.95 15.36 -6.58
C PRO A 543 -22.28 16.54 -5.69
N ASP A 544 -23.32 16.35 -4.86
CA ASP A 544 -24.06 17.49 -4.32
C ASP A 544 -23.03 18.38 -3.64
N GLU A 545 -23.12 19.70 -3.84
CA GLU A 545 -22.25 20.62 -3.10
C GLU A 545 -22.40 20.23 -1.62
N GLU A 546 -21.47 19.41 -1.07
CA GLU A 546 -21.61 18.71 0.22
C GLU A 546 -22.43 19.58 1.15
N PRO A 547 -23.63 19.15 1.58
CA PRO A 547 -24.64 20.04 2.12
C PRO A 547 -23.98 20.98 3.10
N ARG A 548 -23.81 22.25 2.69
CA ARG A 548 -22.94 23.17 3.41
C ARG A 548 -23.45 23.28 4.82
N VAL A 549 -22.76 22.64 5.76
CA VAL A 549 -23.18 22.59 7.16
C VAL A 549 -23.36 24.04 7.62
N ALA A 550 -24.57 24.38 8.06
CA ALA A 550 -24.96 25.74 8.40
C ALA A 550 -24.21 26.33 9.62
N GLY A 551 -23.22 25.63 10.15
CA GLY A 551 -22.42 26.02 11.31
C GLY A 551 -21.30 27.01 10.95
N ARG A 552 -21.17 28.06 11.76
CA ARG A 552 -20.06 29.03 11.66
C ARG A 552 -18.79 28.44 12.27
N LEU A 553 -17.70 28.41 11.51
CA LEU A 553 -16.40 28.08 12.06
C LEU A 553 -15.92 29.19 13.02
N ARG A 554 -15.41 28.77 14.18
CA ARG A 554 -14.60 29.58 15.09
C ARG A 554 -13.13 29.34 14.75
N THR A 555 -12.29 30.37 14.95
CA THR A 555 -10.84 30.21 14.81
C THR A 555 -10.15 30.41 16.14
N GLN A 556 -9.31 29.44 16.49
CA GLN A 556 -8.34 29.52 17.57
C GLN A 556 -6.94 29.71 16.96
N LEU A 557 -6.25 30.79 17.32
CA LEU A 557 -4.83 30.98 16.98
C LEU A 557 -4.00 30.56 18.19
N THR A 558 -3.04 29.66 17.99
CA THR A 558 -2.14 29.17 19.04
C THR A 558 -0.73 28.92 18.51
N SER A 559 0.23 28.59 19.37
CA SER A 559 1.56 28.12 18.94
C SER A 559 1.56 26.60 18.81
N GLY A 560 2.27 26.08 17.81
CA GLY A 560 2.49 24.63 17.65
C GLY A 560 3.02 23.94 18.90
N THR A 561 3.88 24.65 19.65
CA THR A 561 4.50 24.15 20.90
C THR A 561 3.51 23.95 22.05
N THR A 562 2.30 24.47 21.93
CA THR A 562 1.26 24.41 22.97
C THR A 562 0.16 23.41 22.66
N LEU A 563 0.24 22.71 21.51
CA LEU A 563 -0.74 21.71 21.13
C LEU A 563 -0.52 20.42 21.93
N ASP A 564 -1.59 19.92 22.55
CA ASP A 564 -1.60 18.59 23.13
C ASP A 564 -1.69 17.50 22.04
N ALA A 565 -1.31 16.28 22.40
CA ALA A 565 -1.30 15.14 21.48
C ALA A 565 -2.70 14.87 20.89
N ALA A 566 -3.76 15.01 21.69
CA ALA A 566 -5.13 14.80 21.25
C ALA A 566 -5.55 15.79 20.14
N THR A 567 -5.15 17.06 20.25
CA THR A 567 -5.40 18.07 19.23
C THR A 567 -4.60 17.79 17.97
N VAL A 568 -3.33 17.37 18.09
CA VAL A 568 -2.50 16.97 16.93
C VAL A 568 -3.16 15.81 16.18
N ASP A 569 -3.67 14.81 16.90
CA ASP A 569 -4.33 13.65 16.32
C ASP A 569 -5.65 14.01 15.64
N ALA A 570 -6.46 14.88 16.26
CA ALA A 570 -7.68 15.39 15.64
C ALA A 570 -7.39 16.18 14.35
N LEU A 571 -6.33 16.99 14.34
CA LEU A 571 -5.90 17.73 13.15
C LEU A 571 -5.34 16.81 12.07
N TRP A 572 -4.67 15.73 12.45
CA TRP A 572 -4.21 14.69 11.54
C TRP A 572 -5.40 13.96 10.89
N ALA A 573 -6.44 13.62 11.66
CA ALA A 573 -7.66 13.02 11.12
C ALA A 573 -8.33 13.94 10.09
N VAL A 574 -8.44 15.24 10.38
CA VAL A 574 -8.94 16.22 9.40
C VAL A 574 -8.09 16.25 8.13
N ARG A 575 -6.76 16.13 8.24
CA ARG A 575 -5.88 16.06 7.07
C ARG A 575 -6.11 14.77 6.27
N CYS A 576 -6.29 13.63 6.93
CA CYS A 576 -6.62 12.34 6.29
C CYS A 576 -7.91 12.41 5.48
N ASP A 577 -8.89 13.15 5.99
CA ASP A 577 -10.20 13.26 5.32
C ASP A 577 -10.21 14.25 4.15
N VAL A 578 -9.21 15.12 4.05
CA VAL A 578 -9.13 16.16 3.01
C VAL A 578 -8.10 15.86 1.94
N CYS A 579 -7.09 15.04 2.25
CA CYS A 579 -5.95 14.81 1.39
C CYS A 579 -5.84 13.34 0.98
N ASP A 580 -5.63 13.11 -0.32
CA ASP A 580 -5.21 11.81 -0.81
C ASP A 580 -3.70 11.64 -0.60
N PHE A 581 -3.32 10.54 0.06
CA PHE A 581 -1.92 10.18 0.28
C PHE A 581 -1.46 9.15 -0.74
N LYS A 582 -0.17 9.19 -1.09
CA LYS A 582 0.48 8.07 -1.79
C LYS A 582 0.39 6.82 -0.90
N ARG A 583 -0.06 5.68 -1.44
CA ARG A 583 -0.40 4.46 -0.67
C ARG A 583 0.81 3.87 0.06
N GLY A 584 0.58 3.22 1.22
CA GLY A 584 1.52 2.35 1.92
C GLY A 584 2.08 2.89 3.25
N ALA A 585 3.27 2.42 3.64
CA ALA A 585 3.98 2.77 4.88
C ALA A 585 4.35 4.27 5.03
N GLU A 586 3.96 5.10 4.07
CA GLU A 586 4.16 6.54 4.07
C GLU A 586 3.22 7.28 5.02
N ILE A 587 2.00 6.77 5.29
CA ILE A 587 1.00 7.50 6.11
C ILE A 587 1.50 7.73 7.55
N GLU A 588 2.08 6.72 8.19
CA GLU A 588 2.58 6.88 9.57
C GLU A 588 3.82 7.77 9.62
N ARG A 589 4.73 7.66 8.64
CA ARG A 589 5.87 8.59 8.48
C ARG A 589 5.37 10.02 8.28
N GLU A 590 4.32 10.19 7.49
CA GLU A 590 3.68 11.48 7.24
C GLU A 590 3.00 12.05 8.47
N ARG A 591 2.39 11.22 9.32
CA ARG A 591 1.84 11.65 10.61
C ARG A 591 2.95 12.20 11.51
N VAL A 592 4.09 11.51 11.60
CA VAL A 592 5.24 11.96 12.37
C VAL A 592 5.81 13.27 11.80
N TYR A 593 5.94 13.38 10.47
CA TYR A 593 6.37 14.61 9.82
C TYR A 593 5.41 15.77 10.10
N PHE A 594 4.10 15.51 9.98
CA PHE A 594 3.04 16.47 10.25
C PHE A 594 3.10 16.97 11.68
N ALA A 595 3.13 16.06 12.66
CA ALA A 595 3.20 16.40 14.08
C ALA A 595 4.44 17.26 14.38
N ARG A 596 5.60 16.91 13.83
CA ARG A 596 6.86 17.65 14.00
C ARG A 596 6.84 19.04 13.35
N SER A 597 6.26 19.15 12.14
CA SER A 597 6.13 20.43 11.44
C SER A 597 5.15 21.34 12.19
N LEU A 598 4.00 20.80 12.58
CA LEU A 598 2.98 21.50 13.36
C LEU A 598 3.50 21.96 14.72
N SER A 599 4.26 21.12 15.44
CA SER A 599 4.78 21.46 16.78
C SER A 599 5.83 22.57 16.75
N ARG A 600 6.49 22.79 15.61
CA ARG A 600 7.49 23.86 15.41
C ARG A 600 6.89 25.14 14.88
N ALA A 601 5.64 25.10 14.40
CA ALA A 601 5.02 26.27 13.80
C ALA A 601 4.80 27.37 14.87
N PRO A 602 5.31 28.60 14.63
CA PRO A 602 5.08 29.71 15.55
C PRO A 602 3.59 30.06 15.66
N VAL A 603 2.81 29.82 14.61
CA VAL A 603 1.36 29.99 14.59
C VAL A 603 0.66 28.78 13.97
N VAL A 604 -0.41 28.36 14.63
CA VAL A 604 -1.39 27.38 14.15
C VAL A 604 -2.78 28.01 14.31
N GLY A 605 -3.51 28.13 13.21
CA GLY A 605 -4.93 28.48 13.21
C GLY A 605 -5.80 27.25 13.07
N ILE A 606 -6.53 26.91 14.13
CA ILE A 606 -7.46 25.78 14.17
C ILE A 606 -8.87 26.29 13.88
N PHE A 607 -9.56 25.66 12.93
CA PHE A 607 -10.97 25.93 12.64
C PHE A 607 -11.84 24.93 13.37
N ARG A 608 -12.71 25.39 14.26
CA ARG A 608 -13.62 24.55 15.06
C ARG A 608 -15.06 24.84 14.72
N ASP A 609 -15.92 23.83 14.73
CA ASP A 609 -17.36 24.00 14.53
C ASP A 609 -18.08 24.45 15.82
N ALA A 610 -19.41 24.27 15.86
CA ALA A 610 -20.22 24.59 17.02
C ALA A 610 -19.96 23.65 18.23
N ASN A 611 -19.55 22.41 17.97
CA ASN A 611 -19.27 21.37 18.95
C ASN A 611 -17.80 21.38 19.42
N ASP A 612 -17.04 22.39 19.02
CA ASP A 612 -15.60 22.52 19.28
C ASP A 612 -14.74 21.45 18.58
N THR A 613 -15.29 20.73 17.59
CA THR A 613 -14.55 19.73 16.82
C THR A 613 -13.70 20.43 15.74
N PRO A 614 -12.41 20.07 15.58
CA PRO A 614 -11.59 20.58 14.49
C PRO A 614 -12.15 20.18 13.11
N GLN A 615 -12.32 21.16 12.23
CA GLN A 615 -12.80 21.00 10.86
C GLN A 615 -11.80 21.46 9.81
N GLY A 616 -10.66 21.99 10.25
CA GLY A 616 -9.58 22.45 9.39
C GLY A 616 -8.48 23.09 10.21
N LEU A 617 -7.36 23.34 9.54
CA LEU A 617 -6.25 24.06 10.09
C LEU A 617 -5.50 24.87 9.04
N TRP A 618 -4.70 25.80 9.53
CA TRP A 618 -3.52 26.25 8.83
C TRP A 618 -2.39 26.49 9.82
N TYR A 619 -1.16 26.42 9.35
CA TYR A 619 -0.03 26.83 10.14
C TYR A 619 1.03 27.44 9.24
N ALA A 620 1.82 28.34 9.82
CA ALA A 620 2.82 29.07 9.09
C ALA A 620 4.07 29.28 9.93
N SER A 621 5.19 29.37 9.23
CA SER A 621 6.48 29.78 9.76
C SER A 621 6.86 31.16 9.23
N GLU A 622 7.69 31.88 9.97
CA GLU A 622 8.22 33.17 9.55
C GLU A 622 9.70 33.04 9.21
N ILE A 623 10.05 33.29 7.94
CA ILE A 623 11.43 33.29 7.47
C ILE A 623 11.83 34.74 7.25
N THR A 624 12.82 35.21 8.02
CA THR A 624 13.32 36.60 7.92
C THR A 624 14.70 36.59 7.28
N ARG A 625 14.90 37.41 6.23
CA ARG A 625 16.17 37.54 5.51
C ARG A 625 16.47 38.99 5.21
N ILE A 626 17.75 39.32 5.06
CA ILE A 626 18.19 40.58 4.48
C ILE A 626 18.61 40.29 3.04
N VAL A 627 17.89 40.84 2.07
CA VAL A 627 18.15 40.64 0.65
C VAL A 627 18.34 42.01 0.02
N GLU A 628 19.48 42.24 -0.63
CA GLU A 628 19.84 43.54 -1.22
C GLU A 628 19.79 44.70 -0.21
N GLY A 629 20.12 44.44 1.07
CA GLY A 629 20.07 45.44 2.15
C GLY A 629 18.67 45.72 2.70
N GLU A 630 17.63 45.05 2.20
CA GLU A 630 16.27 45.20 2.68
C GLU A 630 15.85 44.02 3.57
N HIS A 631 15.17 44.32 4.68
CA HIS A 631 14.56 43.31 5.53
C HIS A 631 13.31 42.73 4.85
N CYS A 632 13.37 41.46 4.50
CA CYS A 632 12.28 40.70 3.90
C CYS A 632 11.76 39.66 4.89
N VAL A 633 10.44 39.53 4.98
CA VAL A 633 9.75 38.56 5.83
C VAL A 633 8.86 37.72 4.94
N LEU A 634 9.16 36.43 4.87
CA LEU A 634 8.35 35.43 4.17
C LEU A 634 7.49 34.68 5.19
N PHE A 635 6.18 34.82 5.03
CA PHE A 635 5.17 34.00 5.68
C PHE A 635 5.05 32.68 4.92
N HIS A 636 5.79 31.68 5.36
CA HIS A 636 5.74 30.34 4.80
C HIS A 636 4.51 29.61 5.33
N VAL A 637 3.46 29.51 4.52
CA VAL A 637 2.27 28.70 4.84
C VAL A 637 2.55 27.28 4.41
N ASP A 638 2.87 26.42 5.38
CA ASP A 638 3.17 25.01 5.13
C ASP A 638 1.91 24.28 4.66
N GLN A 639 0.79 24.48 5.39
CA GLN A 639 -0.48 23.82 5.11
C GLN A 639 -1.68 24.70 5.42
N LEU A 640 -2.74 24.52 4.62
CA LEU A 640 -4.05 25.17 4.76
C LEU A 640 -5.13 24.19 4.28
N TRP A 641 -5.86 23.59 5.21
CA TRP A 641 -6.89 22.60 4.91
C TRP A 641 -8.18 22.91 5.65
N VAL A 642 -9.29 22.61 5.00
CA VAL A 642 -10.62 22.62 5.61
C VAL A 642 -11.47 21.59 4.90
N ARG A 643 -12.30 20.86 5.64
CA ARG A 643 -13.28 19.93 5.05
C ARG A 643 -14.14 20.64 4.00
N ALA A 644 -14.56 19.88 2.99
CA ALA A 644 -15.28 20.42 1.84
C ALA A 644 -16.54 21.21 2.23
N ALA A 645 -17.33 20.69 3.18
CA ALA A 645 -18.50 21.35 3.77
C ALA A 645 -18.27 22.79 4.30
N TYR A 646 -17.04 23.13 4.71
CA TYR A 646 -16.70 24.47 5.22
C TYR A 646 -15.81 25.29 4.29
N ARG A 647 -15.57 24.85 3.05
CA ARG A 647 -14.82 25.63 2.06
C ARG A 647 -15.49 26.97 1.80
N GLY A 648 -14.69 28.03 1.79
CA GLY A 648 -15.17 29.40 1.60
C GLY A 648 -15.65 30.12 2.87
N ASP A 649 -15.58 29.49 4.05
CA ASP A 649 -15.84 30.16 5.32
C ASP A 649 -14.95 31.40 5.52
N SER A 650 -15.48 32.43 6.19
CA SER A 650 -14.74 33.66 6.47
C SER A 650 -13.76 33.52 7.63
N ALA A 651 -13.91 32.50 8.49
CA ALA A 651 -12.98 32.18 9.56
C ALA A 651 -11.54 32.06 9.06
N MET A 652 -11.36 31.42 7.90
CA MET A 652 -10.06 31.24 7.27
C MET A 652 -9.35 32.57 6.94
N PRO A 653 -9.85 33.44 6.04
CA PRO A 653 -9.18 34.70 5.75
C PRO A 653 -9.11 35.63 6.98
N LEU A 654 -10.09 35.60 7.89
CA LEU A 654 -10.05 36.41 9.11
C LEU A 654 -8.94 35.98 10.06
N SER A 655 -8.66 34.68 10.17
CA SER A 655 -7.60 34.16 11.03
C SER A 655 -6.21 34.57 10.53
N ILE A 656 -5.99 34.48 9.21
CA ILE A 656 -4.75 34.93 8.56
C ILE A 656 -4.59 36.44 8.75
N LEU A 657 -5.66 37.22 8.52
CA LEU A 657 -5.63 38.67 8.74
C LEU A 657 -5.35 39.05 10.20
N ARG A 658 -5.93 38.32 11.17
CA ARG A 658 -5.69 38.54 12.59
C ARG A 658 -4.23 38.31 12.97
N TYR A 659 -3.62 37.24 12.44
CA TYR A 659 -2.21 36.97 12.64
C TYR A 659 -1.33 38.02 11.95
N ALA A 660 -1.61 38.31 10.68
CA ALA A 660 -0.91 39.32 9.88
C ALA A 660 -0.97 40.70 10.54
N ALA A 661 -2.09 41.11 11.14
CA ALA A 661 -2.19 42.38 11.86
C ALA A 661 -1.28 42.45 13.09
N GLY A 662 -1.13 41.34 13.82
CA GLY A 662 -0.20 41.24 14.94
C GLY A 662 1.25 41.32 14.49
N ALA A 663 1.60 40.54 13.46
CA ALA A 663 2.95 40.52 12.92
C ALA A 663 3.32 41.84 12.20
N PHE A 664 2.36 42.50 11.54
CA PHE A 664 2.57 43.78 10.86
C PHE A 664 3.07 44.85 11.82
N ARG A 665 2.54 44.89 13.05
CA ARG A 665 3.03 45.83 14.07
C ARG A 665 4.50 45.60 14.43
N ARG A 666 4.95 44.35 14.40
CA ARG A 666 6.33 43.95 14.72
C ARG A 666 7.29 44.24 13.56
N LEU A 667 6.85 44.03 12.33
CA LEU A 667 7.72 44.01 11.14
C LEU A 667 7.26 45.01 10.04
N TRP A 668 6.67 46.14 10.44
CA TRP A 668 6.09 47.12 9.50
C TRP A 668 7.10 47.75 8.53
N ARG A 669 8.40 47.74 8.88
CA ARG A 669 9.49 48.24 8.02
C ARG A 669 10.02 47.22 7.03
N SER A 670 9.60 45.96 7.14
CA SER A 670 10.04 44.89 6.26
C SER A 670 9.17 44.82 5.01
N ARG A 671 9.70 44.25 3.92
CA ARG A 671 8.87 43.80 2.80
C ARG A 671 8.30 42.43 3.10
N TRP A 672 7.03 42.25 2.77
CA TRP A 672 6.26 41.08 3.17
C TRP A 672 6.01 40.19 1.97
N TYR A 673 6.27 38.91 2.16
CA TYR A 673 5.97 37.87 1.20
C TYR A 673 5.11 36.82 1.87
N ILE A 674 4.26 36.17 1.10
CA ILE A 674 3.56 34.95 1.51
C ILE A 674 3.88 33.88 0.48
N GLY A 675 4.12 32.67 0.92
CA GLY A 675 4.51 31.60 0.03
C GLY A 675 4.58 30.25 0.70
N GLY A 676 5.03 29.26 -0.06
CA GLY A 676 5.16 27.88 0.38
C GLY A 676 5.20 26.93 -0.79
N VAL A 677 4.94 25.67 -0.51
CA VAL A 677 4.87 24.62 -1.52
C VAL A 677 3.47 24.59 -2.13
N ALA A 678 3.40 24.75 -3.45
CA ALA A 678 2.16 24.92 -4.18
C ALA A 678 1.81 23.70 -5.01
N MET A 679 0.61 23.17 -4.77
CA MET A 679 -0.14 22.39 -5.76
C MET A 679 -0.88 23.32 -6.74
N PRO A 680 -1.35 22.84 -7.90
CA PRO A 680 -1.97 23.70 -8.91
C PRO A 680 -3.13 24.54 -8.35
N LEU A 681 -3.96 23.96 -7.50
CA LEU A 681 -5.08 24.66 -6.87
C LEU A 681 -4.59 25.83 -6.01
N SER A 682 -3.55 25.62 -5.20
CA SER A 682 -2.94 26.66 -4.36
C SER A 682 -2.33 27.78 -5.21
N TYR A 683 -1.67 27.44 -6.32
CA TYR A 683 -1.13 28.43 -7.27
C TYR A 683 -2.24 29.29 -7.86
N VAL A 684 -3.29 28.66 -8.42
CA VAL A 684 -4.44 29.39 -8.99
C VAL A 684 -5.11 30.27 -7.95
N PHE A 685 -5.26 29.82 -6.71
CA PHE A 685 -5.82 30.66 -5.64
C PHE A 685 -4.91 31.84 -5.29
N LEU A 686 -3.61 31.61 -5.11
CA LEU A 686 -2.67 32.65 -4.69
C LEU A 686 -2.49 33.72 -5.77
N SER A 687 -2.33 33.32 -7.04
CA SER A 687 -2.16 34.23 -8.18
C SER A 687 -3.38 35.11 -8.47
N ARG A 688 -4.53 34.80 -7.85
CA ARG A 688 -5.74 35.66 -7.91
C ARG A 688 -5.82 36.65 -6.76
N TRP A 689 -5.00 36.46 -5.73
CA TRP A 689 -4.98 37.26 -4.52
C TRP A 689 -3.80 38.23 -4.54
N ILE A 690 -2.72 37.81 -5.19
CA ILE A 690 -1.47 38.54 -5.28
C ILE A 690 -1.24 38.91 -6.75
N ASP A 691 -0.80 40.14 -6.98
CA ASP A 691 -0.63 40.69 -8.32
C ASP A 691 0.38 39.86 -9.16
N LYS A 692 1.45 39.36 -8.54
CA LYS A 692 2.43 38.46 -9.16
C LYS A 692 2.88 37.38 -8.16
N VAL A 693 2.89 36.13 -8.61
CA VAL A 693 3.42 34.97 -7.89
C VAL A 693 4.63 34.46 -8.66
N TRP A 694 5.72 34.22 -7.93
CA TRP A 694 6.99 33.77 -8.48
C TRP A 694 7.29 32.34 -8.06
N THR A 695 7.96 31.60 -8.95
CA THR A 695 8.51 30.26 -8.68
C THR A 695 9.90 30.14 -9.33
N LEU A 696 10.73 29.20 -8.86
CA LEU A 696 12.10 29.04 -9.34
C LEU A 696 12.19 28.63 -10.82
N ASN A 697 11.13 28.02 -11.37
CA ASN A 697 11.05 27.59 -12.76
C ASN A 697 10.79 28.77 -13.74
N GLN A 698 10.43 29.96 -13.23
CA GLN A 698 10.30 31.16 -14.06
C GLN A 698 11.68 31.70 -14.45
N ARG A 699 11.83 32.05 -15.73
CA ARG A 699 13.08 32.62 -16.25
C ARG A 699 13.26 34.09 -15.87
N ASP A 700 12.18 34.83 -15.72
CA ASP A 700 12.14 36.28 -15.44
C ASP A 700 11.96 36.62 -13.95
N ILE A 701 12.20 35.66 -13.05
CA ILE A 701 12.10 35.92 -11.61
C ILE A 701 13.16 36.94 -11.17
N PRO A 702 12.79 38.02 -10.43
CA PRO A 702 13.78 38.97 -9.96
C PRO A 702 14.72 38.35 -8.91
N ALA A 703 15.94 38.90 -8.81
CA ALA A 703 17.02 38.32 -8.00
C ALA A 703 16.64 38.16 -6.52
N ARG A 704 15.87 39.12 -6.00
CA ARG A 704 15.39 39.12 -4.62
C ARG A 704 14.40 38.00 -4.33
N GLU A 705 13.38 37.85 -5.15
CA GLU A 705 12.38 36.79 -5.04
C GLU A 705 13.01 35.42 -5.23
N ARG A 706 13.99 35.31 -6.13
CA ARG A 706 14.81 34.11 -6.29
C ARG A 706 15.56 33.77 -4.99
N ALA A 707 16.27 34.72 -4.39
CA ALA A 707 16.99 34.51 -3.14
C ALA A 707 16.07 34.10 -1.98
N LEU A 708 14.85 34.64 -1.91
CA LEU A 708 13.85 34.24 -0.91
C LEU A 708 13.33 32.81 -1.15
N LEU A 709 13.08 32.42 -2.39
CA LEU A 709 12.67 31.05 -2.73
C LEU A 709 13.80 30.04 -2.48
N GLU A 710 15.03 30.37 -2.82
CA GLU A 710 16.19 29.53 -2.53
C GLU A 710 16.37 29.34 -1.03
N GLY A 711 16.19 30.41 -0.23
CA GLY A 711 16.18 30.32 1.23
C GLY A 711 15.03 29.45 1.78
N LEU A 712 13.82 29.56 1.20
CA LEU A 712 12.69 28.69 1.55
C LEU A 712 13.02 27.22 1.28
N VAL A 713 13.60 26.94 0.11
CA VAL A 713 14.00 25.58 -0.30
C VAL A 713 15.02 25.00 0.68
N GLU A 714 16.06 25.77 1.01
CA GLU A 714 17.14 25.36 1.91
C GLU A 714 16.62 25.05 3.33
N GLU A 715 15.75 25.90 3.87
CA GLU A 715 15.28 25.76 5.25
C GLU A 715 14.16 24.72 5.43
N CYS A 716 13.27 24.58 4.45
CA CYS A 716 11.99 23.89 4.66
C CYS A 716 11.85 22.58 3.89
N LEU A 717 12.56 22.39 2.77
CA LEU A 717 12.25 21.30 1.83
C LEU A 717 13.19 20.10 1.96
N GLY A 718 14.41 20.30 2.45
CA GLY A 718 15.35 19.24 2.81
C GLY A 718 15.66 18.28 1.65
N ASP A 719 15.62 16.98 1.94
CA ASP A 719 15.89 15.87 1.02
C ASP A 719 14.80 15.66 -0.05
N ARG A 720 13.61 16.24 0.14
CA ARG A 720 12.50 16.14 -0.82
C ARG A 720 12.58 17.16 -1.98
N TRP A 721 13.60 18.01 -1.96
CA TRP A 721 13.86 18.98 -3.02
C TRP A 721 14.68 18.37 -4.15
N ASP A 722 14.11 18.36 -5.35
CA ASP A 722 14.80 18.03 -6.58
C ASP A 722 15.44 19.31 -7.14
N ARG A 723 16.76 19.45 -6.91
CA ARG A 723 17.55 20.62 -7.35
C ARG A 723 17.62 20.75 -8.86
N GLU A 724 17.61 19.64 -9.59
CA GLU A 724 17.75 19.66 -11.04
C GLU A 724 16.46 20.13 -11.70
N ARG A 725 15.32 19.61 -11.22
CA ARG A 725 13.99 19.91 -11.78
C ARG A 725 13.30 21.08 -11.08
N LEU A 726 13.93 21.66 -10.06
CA LEU A 726 13.44 22.78 -9.26
C LEU A 726 12.03 22.54 -8.68
N ARG A 727 11.81 21.35 -8.13
CA ARG A 727 10.50 20.92 -7.63
C ARG A 727 10.61 20.09 -6.37
N PHE A 728 9.49 19.94 -5.67
CA PHE A 728 9.42 19.30 -4.38
C PHE A 728 8.51 18.07 -4.43
N ARG A 729 9.01 16.92 -3.96
CA ARG A 729 8.23 15.69 -3.88
C ARG A 729 7.34 15.72 -2.65
N THR A 730 6.03 15.80 -2.85
CA THR A 730 5.05 15.68 -1.77
C THR A 730 4.63 14.23 -1.59
N HIS A 731 4.08 13.92 -0.42
CA HIS A 731 3.40 12.65 -0.14
C HIS A 731 1.90 12.70 -0.48
N LEU A 732 1.43 13.84 -0.95
CA LEU A 732 0.05 14.06 -1.33
C LEU A 732 -0.12 13.80 -2.83
N LEU A 733 -1.25 13.21 -3.18
CA LEU A 733 -1.76 13.26 -4.54
C LEU A 733 -2.65 14.51 -4.62
N PRO A 734 -2.30 15.50 -5.45
CA PRO A 734 -3.09 16.70 -5.54
C PRO A 734 -4.47 16.37 -6.11
N PRO A 735 -5.57 16.84 -5.48
CA PRO A 735 -6.89 16.67 -6.04
C PRO A 735 -6.98 17.42 -7.38
N PRO A 736 -7.86 16.97 -8.31
CA PRO A 736 -8.13 17.71 -9.52
C PRO A 736 -8.62 19.13 -9.19
N VAL A 737 -8.25 20.10 -10.02
CA VAL A 737 -8.72 21.48 -9.86
C VAL A 737 -10.23 21.49 -10.16
N PRO A 738 -11.10 21.86 -9.19
CA PRO A 738 -12.54 21.76 -9.41
C PRO A 738 -13.01 22.63 -10.58
N THR A 739 -14.00 22.15 -11.34
CA THR A 739 -14.54 22.82 -12.52
C THR A 739 -14.97 24.26 -12.24
N TYR A 740 -15.66 24.49 -11.11
CA TYR A 740 -16.10 25.83 -10.70
C TYR A 740 -14.92 26.80 -10.45
N VAL A 741 -13.71 26.31 -10.18
CA VAL A 741 -12.49 27.13 -10.09
C VAL A 741 -12.01 27.46 -11.50
N LEU A 742 -12.01 26.49 -12.41
CA LEU A 742 -11.59 26.65 -13.81
C LEU A 742 -12.49 27.57 -14.62
N GLU A 743 -13.76 27.70 -14.25
CA GLU A 743 -14.71 28.66 -14.85
C GLU A 743 -14.42 30.12 -14.49
N GLN A 744 -13.56 30.35 -13.51
CA GLN A 744 -13.24 31.70 -13.07
C GLN A 744 -12.25 32.35 -14.04
N PRO A 745 -12.30 33.69 -14.22
CA PRO A 745 -11.43 34.38 -15.16
C PRO A 745 -9.95 34.04 -14.92
N ASN A 746 -9.26 33.70 -16.01
CA ASN A 746 -7.83 33.34 -16.07
C ASN A 746 -7.43 32.06 -15.32
N ALA A 747 -8.34 31.33 -14.67
CA ALA A 747 -7.99 30.13 -13.91
C ALA A 747 -7.38 29.03 -14.79
N ARG A 748 -7.92 28.82 -15.99
CA ARG A 748 -7.37 27.88 -16.98
C ARG A 748 -5.97 28.31 -17.46
N THR A 749 -5.77 29.61 -17.69
CA THR A 749 -4.47 30.16 -18.09
C THR A 749 -3.44 29.96 -17.00
N LEU A 750 -3.79 30.25 -15.74
CA LEU A 750 -2.91 30.03 -14.58
C LEU A 750 -2.61 28.55 -14.35
N LEU A 751 -3.59 27.66 -14.56
CA LEU A 751 -3.36 26.22 -14.49
C LEU A 751 -2.39 25.78 -15.57
N ALA A 752 -2.62 26.15 -16.83
CA ALA A 752 -1.74 25.79 -17.94
C ALA A 752 -0.30 26.31 -17.73
N GLU A 753 -0.17 27.52 -17.18
CA GLU A 753 1.12 28.08 -16.80
C GLU A 753 1.83 27.22 -15.73
N TYR A 754 1.13 26.86 -14.65
CA TYR A 754 1.67 25.97 -13.62
C TYR A 754 2.06 24.60 -14.18
N GLU A 755 1.21 24.00 -15.02
CA GLU A 755 1.48 22.71 -15.66
C GLU A 755 2.71 22.76 -16.57
N SER A 756 2.95 23.89 -17.24
CA SER A 756 4.15 24.06 -18.06
C SER A 756 5.46 24.03 -17.26
N TRP A 757 5.42 24.45 -15.99
CA TRP A 757 6.57 24.41 -15.09
C TRP A 757 6.68 23.10 -14.31
N ASN A 758 5.56 22.41 -14.09
CA ASN A 758 5.48 21.18 -13.32
C ASN A 758 4.59 20.14 -14.01
N PRO A 759 5.05 19.52 -15.11
CA PRO A 759 4.25 18.56 -15.87
C PRO A 759 3.91 17.30 -15.06
N GLU A 760 4.71 16.96 -14.04
CA GLU A 760 4.55 15.79 -13.20
C GLU A 760 3.73 16.07 -11.93
N TRP A 761 2.99 17.18 -11.85
CA TRP A 761 2.27 17.56 -10.64
C TRP A 761 1.29 16.47 -10.15
N ARG A 762 0.65 15.74 -11.07
CA ARG A 762 -0.26 14.62 -10.77
C ARG A 762 0.44 13.46 -10.03
N ALA A 763 1.75 13.30 -10.23
CA ALA A 763 2.56 12.34 -9.47
C ALA A 763 2.96 12.86 -8.07
N GLY A 764 2.33 13.94 -7.60
CA GLY A 764 2.57 14.54 -6.28
C GLY A 764 3.83 15.40 -6.22
N TRP A 765 4.23 16.01 -7.34
CA TRP A 765 5.27 17.04 -7.37
C TRP A 765 4.65 18.43 -7.22
N ALA A 766 5.32 19.31 -6.47
CA ALA A 766 4.87 20.67 -6.21
C ALA A 766 5.99 21.68 -6.46
N LEU A 767 5.62 22.96 -6.60
CA LEU A 767 6.57 24.05 -6.84
C LEU A 767 6.65 24.97 -5.61
N PRO A 768 7.84 25.46 -5.23
CA PRO A 768 7.93 26.53 -4.27
C PRO A 768 7.45 27.82 -4.94
N MET A 769 6.57 28.56 -4.25
CA MET A 769 6.06 29.83 -4.75
C MET A 769 6.07 30.90 -3.66
N ILE A 770 6.28 32.15 -4.05
CA ILE A 770 6.11 33.32 -3.19
C ILE A 770 5.36 34.43 -3.93
N GLY A 771 4.70 35.30 -3.19
CA GLY A 771 4.07 36.50 -3.72
C GLY A 771 4.17 37.65 -2.72
N GLU A 772 4.35 38.88 -3.23
CA GLU A 772 4.53 40.06 -2.38
C GLU A 772 3.19 40.53 -1.80
N VAL A 773 3.14 40.69 -0.47
CA VAL A 773 1.98 41.21 0.25
C VAL A 773 2.12 42.72 0.38
N ASN A 774 1.49 43.45 -0.53
CA ASN A 774 1.42 44.91 -0.48
C ASN A 774 0.06 45.40 0.07
N VAL A 775 -0.09 46.72 0.24
CA VAL A 775 -1.32 47.34 0.75
C VAL A 775 -2.55 47.01 -0.12
N ARG A 776 -2.37 46.83 -1.43
CA ARG A 776 -3.46 46.44 -2.35
C ARG A 776 -3.95 45.03 -2.05
N VAL A 777 -3.04 44.07 -1.88
CA VAL A 777 -3.35 42.69 -1.49
C VAL A 777 -4.13 42.68 -0.16
N MET A 778 -3.64 43.42 0.84
CA MET A 778 -4.30 43.52 2.15
C MET A 778 -5.72 44.12 2.06
N ARG A 779 -5.90 45.19 1.27
CA ARG A 779 -7.23 45.77 1.01
C ARG A 779 -8.16 44.77 0.29
N GLY A 780 -7.63 44.00 -0.65
CA GLY A 780 -8.37 42.96 -1.36
C GLY A 780 -8.88 41.87 -0.42
N LEU A 781 -8.01 41.40 0.49
CA LEU A 781 -8.37 40.42 1.53
C LEU A 781 -9.47 40.94 2.45
N LEU A 782 -9.33 42.18 2.94
CA LEU A 782 -10.34 42.82 3.79
C LEU A 782 -11.70 42.95 3.08
N ARG A 783 -11.72 43.39 1.82
CA ARG A 783 -12.95 43.54 1.04
C ARG A 783 -13.68 42.20 0.83
N ARG A 784 -12.92 41.13 0.54
CA ARG A 784 -13.49 39.78 0.37
C ARG A 784 -14.00 39.21 1.69
N ALA A 785 -13.25 39.36 2.79
CA ALA A 785 -13.71 38.95 4.11
C ALA A 785 -15.01 39.66 4.50
N ALA A 786 -15.12 40.97 4.23
CA ALA A 786 -16.33 41.74 4.44
C ALA A 786 -17.50 41.27 3.56
N THR A 787 -17.26 41.03 2.26
CA THR A 787 -18.29 40.60 1.30
C THR A 787 -18.80 39.18 1.61
N ARG A 788 -17.93 38.26 2.03
CA ARG A 788 -18.35 36.92 2.48
C ARG A 788 -19.19 36.99 3.74
N SER A 789 -18.76 37.83 4.70
CA SER A 789 -19.50 38.03 5.95
C SER A 789 -20.88 38.66 5.71
N SER A 790 -21.00 39.59 4.76
CA SER A 790 -22.28 40.25 4.44
C SER A 790 -23.25 39.34 3.66
N ARG A 791 -22.76 38.59 2.66
CA ARG A 791 -23.58 37.63 1.89
C ARG A 791 -24.20 36.57 2.80
N ARG A 792 -23.45 36.07 3.79
CA ARG A 792 -23.97 35.09 4.76
C ARG A 792 -25.00 35.69 5.72
N ARG A 793 -24.79 36.90 6.24
CA ARG A 793 -25.80 37.60 7.07
C ARG A 793 -27.12 37.84 6.33
N ARG A 794 -27.09 37.91 5.00
CA ARG A 794 -28.29 37.99 4.15
C ARG A 794 -28.96 36.64 3.88
N LYS A 795 -28.23 35.52 3.98
CA LYS A 795 -28.80 34.16 3.85
C LYS A 795 -29.37 33.64 5.18
N SER A 796 -28.87 34.13 6.32
CA SER A 796 -29.33 33.75 7.65
C SER A 796 -30.49 34.61 8.18
N ARG A 797 -30.88 35.63 7.42
CA ARG A 797 -32.07 36.46 7.65
C ARG A 797 -33.05 36.11 6.55
#